data_AF-A0A1V2ZBX3-F1
#
_entry.id   AF-A0A1V2ZBX3-F1
#
_cell.length_a   1.000
_cell.length_b   1.000
_cell.length_c   1.000
_cell.angle_alpha   90.00
_cell.angle_beta   90.00
_cell.angle_gamma   90.00
#
_symmetry.space_group_name_H-M   'P 1'
#
loop_
_entity.id
_entity.type
_entity.pdbx_description
1 polymer ?
#
loop_
_entity_poly.entity_id
_entity_poly.type
_entity_poly.pdbx_seq_one_letter_code
_entity_poly.pdbx_strand_id
1 'polypeptide(L)'
;MAHPDRLIRNQLRSSIVVTLLSEETFDGVLVDADDTHVILANAFALVPNGDRVPVEGRLWLPRLGIATCSRRSDEEARVIISNGALVSVPGSALGDLTPMFNQGSYYASGAGLGQMTAFGKIYSEQLWVGIVVRKLAMATARNPFDVKRQLEGTEQEPEAGNLSALLASPNEHMSGFDLWEWTSSTYDIYGEAFWLKLRGTDGRVRELHPVHPTNITAHRNERGELIYRYGSAVNASGQPIEWPAADVVVFKNYNPDNIRRGLSNLEGLRMTLLNEDASRRANAAWWRNGARPSLVLKHPKNLSDAAVTRLRKQIEGDLSGADNMGRVLVVEEAMEPTTVQLSAEEMQYIEGRKLNREEVCSAYDVPPPVVHILDKATFSNITEQLRSMYRDTMAPRFEKFESVVDSQLVPDFYPDRDVFTKFNMDEVLRGDFETRATAVTSLIQTGVVKPSEARPMFGLPRAGDEADQLFANAALLPLSAVAAQQARQPGGQQVATDGTLIPTPVQRAIEHTREARSAAGRRGRVKAKKNAARDKLVTEHVEQLEIFFETQRDSVVSAASSKASGVFEPADWDEALAEILGSLSTATAKVAGGATAASLGATYDPSTVQGWIDSDATDSAKRINRTTADQIDAALDSLEDDDDPADTLGRLFDEGQTSTRATEIATSRVASVMGFAAIVAGQQAGQQLDKQVTKTWNTESGNPRSAHAAMDGETVGIDELFSNGMNAPGDPAGGADEVAGCMCGITINVT
;
A
#
# COMPACT_ATOMS: atom_id res chain seq x y z
N MET A 1 43.49 70.79 -9.91
CA MET A 1 43.95 70.43 -8.55
C MET A 1 42.89 69.54 -7.90
N ALA A 2 43.31 68.67 -6.98
CA ALA A 2 42.77 67.36 -6.58
C ALA A 2 41.49 67.27 -5.69
N HIS A 3 40.98 66.02 -5.61
CA HIS A 3 40.01 65.29 -4.70
C HIS A 3 40.25 65.40 -3.16
N PRO A 4 39.50 64.75 -2.18
CA PRO A 4 38.50 63.62 -2.22
C PRO A 4 37.26 63.62 -1.22
N ASP A 5 36.34 62.64 -1.44
CA ASP A 5 35.51 61.75 -0.56
C ASP A 5 34.63 62.13 0.68
N ARG A 6 33.39 61.55 0.64
CA ARG A 6 32.67 60.68 1.64
C ARG A 6 31.34 61.13 2.28
N LEU A 7 30.34 60.23 2.07
CA LEU A 7 29.23 59.79 2.94
C LEU A 7 27.90 60.57 2.94
N ILE A 8 27.02 60.19 2.00
CA ILE A 8 25.56 60.23 2.11
C ILE A 8 25.09 58.80 2.45
N ARG A 9 24.61 58.54 3.67
CA ARG A 9 23.82 57.34 4.06
C ARG A 9 23.10 57.56 5.42
N ASN A 10 21.79 57.29 5.42
CA ASN A 10 20.91 56.91 6.54
C ASN A 10 20.57 57.92 7.66
N GLN A 11 19.39 58.56 7.56
CA GLN A 11 18.56 58.91 8.72
C GLN A 11 17.05 58.85 8.38
N LEU A 12 16.45 57.66 8.52
CA LEU A 12 15.05 57.49 8.90
C LEU A 12 15.07 56.43 10.02
N ARG A 13 15.04 56.86 11.28
CA ARG A 13 14.92 55.97 12.44
C ARG A 13 13.46 55.93 12.87
N SER A 14 12.92 54.72 12.85
CA SER A 14 11.61 54.27 13.30
C SER A 14 11.42 54.42 14.82
N SER A 15 10.23 54.85 15.23
CA SER A 15 9.76 54.87 16.63
C SER A 15 9.55 53.44 17.13
N ILE A 16 10.04 53.11 18.33
CA ILE A 16 9.77 51.84 19.03
C ILE A 16 8.91 52.17 20.26
N VAL A 17 7.75 51.52 20.39
CA VAL A 17 6.90 51.58 21.60
C VAL A 17 7.25 50.38 22.47
N VAL A 18 7.73 50.62 23.69
CA VAL A 18 8.04 49.57 24.68
C VAL A 18 6.92 49.54 25.71
N THR A 19 6.28 48.38 25.89
CA THR A 19 5.29 48.17 26.96
C THR A 19 5.94 47.34 28.06
N LEU A 20 6.08 47.90 29.26
CA LEU A 20 6.59 47.19 30.43
C LEU A 20 5.40 46.53 31.17
N LEU A 21 5.66 45.49 31.97
CA LEU A 21 4.64 44.72 32.71
C LEU A 21 3.92 45.49 33.85
N SER A 22 4.12 46.81 33.94
CA SER A 22 3.27 47.75 34.68
C SER A 22 2.61 48.68 33.65
N GLU A 23 1.32 48.96 33.79
CA GLU A 23 0.36 49.55 32.82
C GLU A 23 0.72 50.87 32.09
N GLU A 24 1.97 51.33 32.12
CA GLU A 24 2.42 52.55 31.48
C GLU A 24 3.11 52.27 30.13
N THR A 25 2.63 52.93 29.08
CA THR A 25 3.18 52.91 27.72
C THR A 25 4.00 54.17 27.47
N PHE A 26 5.19 54.02 26.87
CA PHE A 26 6.09 55.13 26.56
C PHE A 26 6.31 55.22 25.04
N ASP A 27 6.24 56.44 24.52
CA ASP A 27 6.42 56.75 23.09
C ASP A 27 7.72 57.57 22.92
N GLY A 28 8.67 57.08 22.11
CA GLY A 28 9.98 57.72 21.88
C GLY A 28 11.18 57.10 22.63
N VAL A 29 11.41 55.79 22.48
CA VAL A 29 12.47 55.07 23.20
C VAL A 29 13.68 54.76 22.32
N LEU A 30 14.91 55.04 22.81
CA LEU A 30 16.17 54.65 22.19
C LEU A 30 16.84 53.54 23.02
N VAL A 31 17.11 52.40 22.39
CA VAL A 31 17.84 51.28 23.01
C VAL A 31 19.34 51.45 22.75
N ASP A 32 20.15 51.35 23.81
CA ASP A 32 21.61 51.42 23.72
C ASP A 32 22.18 50.16 23.06
N ALA A 33 23.36 50.27 22.45
CA ALA A 33 23.99 49.21 21.63
C ALA A 33 24.30 47.92 22.39
N ASP A 34 24.31 47.96 23.72
CA ASP A 34 24.69 46.86 24.60
C ASP A 34 23.49 46.03 25.14
N ASP A 35 22.27 46.25 24.63
CA ASP A 35 21.02 45.49 24.90
C ASP A 35 20.64 45.29 26.39
N THR A 36 21.20 46.10 27.29
CA THR A 36 21.02 45.97 28.77
C THR A 36 20.42 47.20 29.43
N HIS A 37 20.37 48.33 28.72
CA HIS A 37 19.86 49.60 29.22
C HIS A 37 18.98 50.27 28.17
N VAL A 38 17.89 50.89 28.63
CA VAL A 38 17.01 51.70 27.80
C VAL A 38 17.20 53.18 28.16
N ILE A 39 17.47 54.02 27.16
CA ILE A 39 17.62 55.47 27.33
C ILE A 39 16.33 56.14 26.85
N LEU A 40 15.61 56.77 27.77
CA LEU A 40 14.41 57.53 27.48
C LEU A 40 14.82 58.97 27.14
N ALA A 41 14.76 59.31 25.86
CA ALA A 41 15.08 60.65 25.35
C ALA A 41 13.89 61.14 24.50
N ASN A 42 13.33 62.30 24.84
CA ASN A 42 12.05 62.78 24.30
C ASN A 42 10.86 61.82 24.53
N ALA A 43 10.90 61.02 25.61
CA ALA A 43 9.82 60.10 25.92
C ALA A 43 8.69 60.80 26.70
N PHE A 44 7.45 60.37 26.46
CA PHE A 44 6.29 60.82 27.23
C PHE A 44 5.60 59.63 27.91
N ALA A 45 5.27 59.77 29.19
CA ALA A 45 4.43 58.84 29.93
C ALA A 45 2.96 59.23 29.76
N LEU A 46 2.11 58.25 29.45
CA LEU A 46 0.66 58.39 29.47
C LEU A 46 0.14 58.03 30.86
N VAL A 47 -0.34 59.03 31.60
CA VAL A 47 -1.02 58.80 32.89
C VAL A 47 -2.49 58.41 32.65
N PRO A 48 -3.14 57.69 33.59
CA PRO A 48 -4.49 57.12 33.40
C PRO A 48 -5.60 58.10 32.99
N ASN A 49 -5.40 59.40 33.23
CA ASN A 49 -6.32 60.46 32.82
C ASN A 49 -6.13 60.92 31.35
N GLY A 50 -5.19 60.34 30.61
CA GLY A 50 -4.94 60.60 29.19
C GLY A 50 -3.91 61.70 28.87
N ASP A 51 -3.38 62.38 29.89
CA ASP A 51 -2.36 63.43 29.72
C ASP A 51 -0.97 62.84 29.46
N ARG A 52 -0.18 63.50 28.60
CA ARG A 52 1.21 63.13 28.28
C ARG A 52 2.19 63.95 29.11
N VAL A 53 3.01 63.29 29.93
CA VAL A 53 4.04 63.93 30.77
C VAL A 53 5.43 63.58 30.24
N PRO A 54 6.33 64.55 29.97
CA PRO A 54 7.68 64.25 29.50
C PRO A 54 8.53 63.58 30.59
N VAL A 55 9.25 62.52 30.21
CA VAL A 55 10.13 61.75 31.10
C VAL A 55 11.49 61.54 30.42
N GLU A 56 12.56 61.92 31.10
CA GLU A 56 13.95 61.67 30.67
C GLU A 56 14.67 60.84 31.73
N GLY A 57 15.35 59.76 31.33
CA GLY A 57 16.04 58.87 32.27
C GLY A 57 16.65 57.61 31.64
N ARG A 58 17.39 56.83 32.45
CA ARG A 58 17.94 55.52 32.07
C ARG A 58 17.31 54.42 32.92
N LEU A 59 16.75 53.40 32.26
CA LEU A 59 16.14 52.24 32.93
C LEU A 59 17.02 50.99 32.71
N TRP A 60 17.28 50.26 33.80
CA TRP A 60 18.03 48.99 33.75
C TRP A 60 17.06 47.81 33.66
N LEU A 61 17.33 46.84 32.77
CA LEU A 61 16.53 45.62 32.65
C LEU A 61 17.35 44.39 33.10
N PRO A 62 16.88 43.58 34.07
CA PRO A 62 17.53 42.34 34.45
C PRO A 62 17.44 41.30 33.33
N ARG A 63 18.58 40.64 33.05
CA ARG A 63 18.84 39.69 31.94
C ARG A 63 17.94 38.43 31.86
N LEU A 64 16.99 38.24 32.77
CA LEU A 64 16.21 36.99 32.94
C LEU A 64 14.84 36.98 32.23
N GLY A 65 14.54 37.98 31.40
CA GLY A 65 13.26 38.09 30.69
C GLY A 65 13.37 38.34 29.18
N ILE A 66 14.53 38.10 28.55
CA ILE A 66 14.68 38.21 27.09
C ILE A 66 14.18 36.92 26.46
N ALA A 67 12.87 36.81 26.25
CA ALA A 67 12.35 35.96 25.20
C ALA A 67 12.76 36.62 23.88
N THR A 68 13.63 35.96 23.13
CA THR A 68 14.02 36.36 21.78
C THR A 68 12.79 36.40 20.87
N CYS A 69 12.12 37.54 20.79
CA CYS A 69 11.26 37.87 19.67
C CYS A 69 12.22 38.31 18.55
N SER A 70 12.49 37.40 17.60
CA SER A 70 13.32 37.71 16.46
C SER A 70 12.69 38.84 15.66
N ARG A 71 13.52 39.81 15.27
CA ARG A 71 13.21 40.85 14.30
C ARG A 71 12.64 40.21 13.03
N ARG A 72 11.33 40.35 12.82
CA ARG A 72 10.67 40.29 11.50
C ARG A 72 9.79 41.53 11.39
N SER A 73 10.43 42.69 11.24
CA SER A 73 9.75 43.98 11.04
C SER A 73 9.92 44.41 9.59
N ASP A 74 8.83 44.30 8.83
CA ASP A 74 8.42 45.09 7.65
C ASP A 74 9.33 45.20 6.41
N GLU A 75 10.57 44.70 6.39
CA GLU A 75 11.36 44.59 5.15
C GLU A 75 11.06 43.33 4.32
N GLU A 76 10.35 42.33 4.89
CA GLU A 76 10.14 41.02 4.27
C GLU A 76 8.89 40.88 3.38
N ALA A 77 8.01 41.90 3.26
CA ALA A 77 6.81 41.80 2.41
C ALA A 77 7.05 42.21 0.94
N ARG A 78 8.30 42.16 0.46
CA ARG A 78 8.67 42.48 -0.92
C ARG A 78 9.25 41.25 -1.59
N VAL A 79 8.40 40.50 -2.27
CA VAL A 79 8.83 39.38 -3.09
C VAL A 79 9.26 39.89 -4.46
N ILE A 80 10.39 39.40 -4.98
CA ILE A 80 10.87 39.71 -6.32
C ILE A 80 10.61 38.51 -7.23
N ILE A 81 10.00 38.75 -8.39
CA ILE A 81 9.95 37.77 -9.49
C ILE A 81 11.16 37.96 -10.41
N SER A 82 11.53 36.95 -11.20
CA SER A 82 12.74 36.88 -12.04
C SER A 82 12.94 38.05 -12.99
N ASN A 83 11.88 38.74 -13.40
CA ASN A 83 11.96 39.96 -14.21
C ASN A 83 12.26 41.24 -13.40
N GLY A 84 12.51 41.11 -12.10
CA GLY A 84 12.81 42.21 -11.18
C GLY A 84 11.59 42.95 -10.64
N ALA A 85 10.37 42.54 -10.99
CA ALA A 85 9.17 43.19 -10.48
C ALA A 85 8.90 42.82 -9.00
N LEU A 86 8.46 43.82 -8.24
CA LEU A 86 8.08 43.67 -6.84
C LEU A 86 6.61 43.24 -6.74
N VAL A 87 6.38 42.06 -6.17
CA VAL A 87 5.04 41.60 -5.79
C VAL A 87 4.81 42.05 -4.34
N SER A 88 3.89 43.00 -4.16
CA SER A 88 3.53 43.60 -2.87
C SER A 88 2.52 42.78 -2.07
N VAL A 89 2.32 41.51 -2.43
CA VAL A 89 1.40 40.59 -1.76
C VAL A 89 2.25 39.67 -0.88
N PRO A 90 1.88 39.46 0.40
CA PRO A 90 2.59 38.51 1.27
C PRO A 90 2.67 37.13 0.60
N GLY A 91 3.79 36.43 0.73
CA GLY A 91 3.96 35.08 0.16
C GLY A 91 2.83 34.12 0.53
N SER A 92 2.37 34.19 1.79
CA SER A 92 1.23 33.41 2.31
C SER A 92 -0.12 33.72 1.65
N ALA A 93 -0.30 34.93 1.09
CA ALA A 93 -1.50 35.30 0.36
C ALA A 93 -1.43 34.95 -1.14
N LEU A 94 -0.25 34.57 -1.65
CA LEU A 94 -0.06 34.06 -3.01
C LEU A 94 -0.23 32.53 -3.08
N GLY A 95 0.09 31.82 -1.99
CA GLY A 95 -0.13 30.37 -1.82
C GLY A 95 -1.58 29.99 -1.49
N ASP A 96 -2.57 30.66 -2.08
CA ASP A 96 -3.98 30.33 -1.84
C ASP A 96 -4.31 28.95 -2.44
N LEU A 97 -4.35 27.94 -1.57
CA LEU A 97 -4.79 26.58 -1.89
C LEU A 97 -6.30 26.54 -2.17
N THR A 98 -7.01 27.63 -1.89
CA THR A 98 -8.45 27.73 -2.11
C THR A 98 -8.75 27.91 -3.60
N PRO A 99 -9.70 27.15 -4.17
CA PRO A 99 -10.13 27.36 -5.55
C PRO A 99 -10.80 28.73 -5.71
N MET A 100 -10.58 29.39 -6.86
CA MET A 100 -11.25 30.65 -7.25
C MET A 100 -12.79 30.60 -7.10
N PHE A 101 -13.37 29.41 -7.26
CA PHE A 101 -14.78 29.14 -7.02
C PHE A 101 -14.92 27.93 -6.10
N ASN A 102 -15.34 28.16 -4.86
CA ASN A 102 -15.56 27.10 -3.85
C ASN A 102 -16.95 26.43 -3.98
N GLN A 103 -17.80 26.89 -4.91
CA GLN A 103 -19.15 26.38 -5.15
C GLN A 103 -19.27 25.86 -6.59
N GLY A 104 -18.51 24.81 -6.90
CA GLY A 104 -18.60 24.11 -8.18
C GLY A 104 -19.84 23.23 -8.27
N SER A 105 -20.46 23.16 -9.45
CA SER A 105 -21.55 22.21 -9.72
C SER A 105 -20.99 20.90 -10.23
N TYR A 106 -21.50 19.78 -9.70
CA TYR A 106 -21.21 18.43 -10.19
C TYR A 106 -21.57 18.26 -11.69
N TYR A 107 -22.58 19.01 -12.16
CA TYR A 107 -23.13 18.95 -13.52
C TYR A 107 -22.70 20.13 -14.40
N ALA A 108 -21.59 20.81 -14.08
CA ALA A 108 -21.17 21.96 -14.88
C ALA A 108 -20.90 21.53 -16.33
N SER A 109 -21.80 21.90 -17.24
CA SER A 109 -21.67 21.68 -18.68
C SER A 109 -21.03 22.93 -19.31
N GLY A 110 -19.72 22.92 -19.46
CA GLY A 110 -18.99 24.02 -20.10
C GLY A 110 -17.49 23.78 -20.13
N ALA A 111 -16.80 24.35 -21.12
CA ALA A 111 -15.34 24.26 -21.26
C ALA A 111 -14.62 25.26 -20.32
N GLY A 112 -13.40 24.92 -19.89
CA GLY A 112 -12.52 25.83 -19.17
C GLY A 112 -12.76 25.86 -17.66
N LEU A 113 -12.85 27.05 -17.04
CA LEU A 113 -12.91 27.21 -15.58
C LEU A 113 -14.10 26.49 -14.94
N GLY A 114 -15.27 26.45 -15.60
CA GLY A 114 -16.45 25.74 -15.09
C GLY A 114 -16.22 24.23 -14.96
N GLN A 115 -15.51 23.63 -15.91
CA GLN A 115 -15.11 22.22 -15.92
C GLN A 115 -14.22 21.87 -14.73
N MET A 116 -13.25 22.75 -14.44
CA MET A 116 -12.34 22.56 -13.31
C MET A 116 -13.07 22.58 -11.98
N THR A 117 -14.06 23.45 -11.80
CA THR A 117 -14.85 23.47 -10.55
C THR A 117 -15.65 22.19 -10.31
N ALA A 118 -16.04 21.48 -11.37
CA ALA A 118 -16.73 20.20 -11.25
C ALA A 118 -15.79 19.09 -10.73
N PHE A 119 -14.50 19.10 -11.09
CA PHE A 119 -13.55 18.07 -10.66
C PHE A 119 -13.35 18.04 -9.14
N GLY A 120 -13.19 19.22 -8.51
CA GLY A 120 -13.12 19.30 -7.05
C GLY A 120 -14.39 18.77 -6.37
N LYS A 121 -15.56 19.03 -6.96
CA LYS A 121 -16.83 18.51 -6.46
C LYS A 121 -16.93 16.99 -6.62
N ILE A 122 -16.53 16.46 -7.77
CA ILE A 122 -16.46 15.03 -8.05
C ILE A 122 -15.58 14.31 -7.04
N TYR A 123 -14.39 14.82 -6.78
CA TYR A 123 -13.48 14.29 -5.76
C TYR A 123 -14.14 14.23 -4.36
N SER A 124 -14.90 15.26 -3.97
CA SER A 124 -15.55 15.31 -2.66
C SER A 124 -16.78 14.41 -2.51
N GLU A 125 -17.48 14.11 -3.61
CA GLU A 125 -18.77 13.37 -3.58
C GLU A 125 -18.63 11.89 -3.99
N GLN A 126 -17.60 11.56 -4.78
CA GLN A 126 -17.33 10.20 -5.25
C GLN A 126 -16.24 9.53 -4.41
N LEU A 127 -16.64 8.50 -3.69
CA LEU A 127 -15.80 7.80 -2.71
C LEU A 127 -14.55 7.18 -3.36
N TRP A 128 -14.73 6.45 -4.46
CA TRP A 128 -13.64 5.71 -5.11
C TRP A 128 -12.58 6.64 -5.71
N VAL A 129 -13.01 7.76 -6.29
CA VAL A 129 -12.10 8.82 -6.76
C VAL A 129 -11.26 9.34 -5.60
N GLY A 130 -11.90 9.68 -4.47
CA GLY A 130 -11.20 10.19 -3.29
C GLY A 130 -10.17 9.20 -2.72
N ILE A 131 -10.49 7.90 -2.71
CA ILE A 131 -9.60 6.84 -2.23
C ILE A 131 -8.38 6.68 -3.15
N VAL A 132 -8.60 6.56 -4.46
CA VAL A 132 -7.52 6.36 -5.44
C VAL A 132 -6.56 7.55 -5.44
N VAL A 133 -7.09 8.77 -5.52
CA VAL A 133 -6.29 10.01 -5.49
C VAL A 133 -5.50 10.11 -4.20
N ARG A 134 -6.12 9.85 -3.05
CA ARG A 134 -5.42 9.86 -1.75
C ARG A 134 -4.31 8.81 -1.71
N LYS A 135 -4.55 7.61 -2.24
CA LYS A 135 -3.56 6.53 -2.25
C LYS A 135 -2.33 6.91 -3.07
N LEU A 136 -2.53 7.47 -4.27
CA LEU A 136 -1.46 7.95 -5.15
C LEU A 136 -0.70 9.13 -4.52
N ALA A 137 -1.43 10.08 -3.92
CA ALA A 137 -0.84 11.22 -3.24
C ALA A 137 0.02 10.81 -2.05
N MET A 138 -0.49 9.94 -1.18
CA MET A 138 0.24 9.39 -0.04
C MET A 138 1.46 8.56 -0.49
N ALA A 139 1.31 7.75 -1.54
CA ALA A 139 2.41 7.00 -2.13
C ALA A 139 3.50 7.94 -2.67
N THR A 140 3.12 9.09 -3.23
CA THR A 140 4.08 10.11 -3.69
C THR A 140 4.79 10.78 -2.50
N ALA A 141 4.01 11.31 -1.56
CA ALA A 141 4.54 12.10 -0.45
C ALA A 141 5.41 11.31 0.53
N ARG A 142 5.12 10.01 0.71
CA ARG A 142 5.89 9.12 1.58
C ARG A 142 7.27 8.77 1.01
N ASN A 143 7.43 8.76 -0.31
CA ASN A 143 8.71 8.39 -0.92
C ASN A 143 9.74 9.51 -0.68
N PRO A 144 10.95 9.18 -0.18
CA PRO A 144 12.01 10.19 -0.06
C PRO A 144 12.34 10.78 -1.42
N PHE A 145 12.44 12.11 -1.46
CA PHE A 145 12.83 12.87 -2.66
C PHE A 145 14.23 13.43 -2.44
N ASP A 146 15.22 12.73 -3.00
CA ASP A 146 16.63 13.02 -2.77
C ASP A 146 17.18 13.96 -3.86
N VAL A 147 18.07 14.86 -3.45
CA VAL A 147 18.89 15.66 -4.37
C VAL A 147 20.25 14.97 -4.47
N LYS A 148 20.67 14.62 -5.68
CA LYS A 148 21.89 13.86 -5.94
C LYS A 148 22.78 14.60 -6.93
N ARG A 149 24.09 14.49 -6.74
CA ARG A 149 25.09 14.96 -7.69
C ARG A 149 25.71 13.78 -8.43
N GLN A 150 25.85 13.91 -9.75
CA GLN A 150 26.54 12.92 -10.57
C GLN A 150 28.05 13.19 -10.55
N LEU A 151 28.84 12.22 -10.11
CA LEU A 151 30.30 12.25 -10.16
C LEU A 151 30.84 11.43 -11.35
N GLU A 152 32.08 11.68 -11.77
CA GLU A 152 32.76 10.88 -12.80
C GLU A 152 32.78 9.40 -12.38
N GLY A 153 32.16 8.51 -13.16
CA GLY A 153 32.11 7.08 -12.87
C GLY A 153 30.82 6.57 -12.22
N THR A 154 29.66 7.20 -12.49
CA THR A 154 28.31 6.76 -12.07
C THR A 154 28.02 6.80 -10.56
N GLU A 155 28.95 7.24 -9.73
CA GLU A 155 28.69 7.44 -8.30
C GLU A 155 27.74 8.63 -8.11
N GLN A 156 26.69 8.39 -7.32
CA GLN A 156 25.68 9.38 -6.96
C GLN A 156 25.80 9.65 -5.46
N GLU A 157 26.19 10.87 -5.09
CA GLU A 157 26.24 11.27 -3.69
C GLU A 157 25.05 12.15 -3.33
N PRO A 158 24.45 11.96 -2.13
CA PRO A 158 23.46 12.87 -1.60
C PRO A 158 24.05 14.28 -1.45
N GLU A 159 23.40 15.27 -2.04
CA GLU A 159 23.81 16.66 -1.95
C GLU A 159 23.09 17.35 -0.78
N ALA A 160 23.84 17.76 0.24
CA ALA A 160 23.33 18.66 1.27
C ALA A 160 23.48 20.11 0.76
N GLY A 161 22.41 20.68 0.20
CA GLY A 161 22.44 22.02 -0.40
C GLY A 161 21.16 22.82 -0.19
N ASN A 162 21.14 24.06 -0.66
CA ASN A 162 19.99 24.95 -0.49
C ASN A 162 18.70 24.38 -1.13
N LEU A 163 18.82 23.64 -2.22
CA LEU A 163 17.69 22.98 -2.87
C LEU A 163 17.09 21.87 -2.01
N SER A 164 17.91 21.03 -1.36
CA SER A 164 17.40 19.97 -0.50
C SER A 164 16.74 20.53 0.77
N ALA A 165 17.29 21.61 1.33
CA ALA A 165 16.67 22.34 2.43
C ALA A 165 15.33 22.99 2.01
N LEU A 166 15.26 23.59 0.82
CA LEU A 166 14.03 24.17 0.30
C LEU A 166 12.94 23.13 0.06
N LEU A 167 13.28 21.97 -0.50
CA LEU A 167 12.31 20.89 -0.74
C LEU A 167 11.81 20.25 0.56
N ALA A 168 12.65 20.21 1.61
CA ALA A 168 12.25 19.72 2.92
C ALA A 168 11.29 20.69 3.65
N SER A 169 11.49 22.00 3.48
CA SER A 169 10.68 23.07 4.08
C SER A 169 10.37 24.15 3.03
N PRO A 170 9.41 23.89 2.12
CA PRO A 170 9.13 24.78 0.97
C PRO A 170 8.62 26.16 1.36
N ASN A 171 7.88 26.25 2.45
CA ASN A 171 7.44 27.52 3.04
C ASN A 171 7.26 27.33 4.57
N GLU A 172 6.96 28.41 5.29
CA GLU A 172 6.81 28.39 6.75
C GLU A 172 5.65 27.51 7.26
N HIS A 173 4.67 27.22 6.41
CA HIS A 173 3.42 26.56 6.80
C HIS A 173 3.25 25.14 6.27
N MET A 174 4.18 24.65 5.44
CA MET A 174 4.10 23.35 4.79
C MET A 174 5.44 22.63 4.85
N SER A 175 5.38 21.33 5.16
CA SER A 175 6.52 20.43 5.00
C SER A 175 6.67 19.97 3.55
N GLY A 176 7.82 19.37 3.21
CA GLY A 176 8.01 18.71 1.92
C GLY A 176 6.99 17.59 1.66
N PHE A 177 6.54 16.89 2.71
CA PHE A 177 5.49 15.88 2.61
C PHE A 177 4.16 16.51 2.17
N ASP A 178 3.74 17.60 2.84
CA ASP A 178 2.49 18.29 2.53
C ASP A 178 2.50 18.88 1.12
N LEU A 179 3.66 19.38 0.66
CA LEU A 179 3.83 19.87 -0.69
C LEU A 179 3.60 18.77 -1.72
N TRP A 180 4.21 17.60 -1.55
CA TRP A 180 4.02 16.49 -2.48
C TRP A 180 2.62 15.88 -2.39
N GLU A 181 2.02 15.80 -1.21
CA GLU A 181 0.64 15.36 -1.03
C GLU A 181 -0.30 16.30 -1.81
N TRP A 182 -0.16 17.61 -1.62
CA TRP A 182 -0.97 18.60 -2.32
C TRP A 182 -0.75 18.57 -3.83
N THR A 183 0.51 18.47 -4.27
CA THR A 183 0.87 18.49 -5.69
C THR A 183 0.32 17.27 -6.40
N SER A 184 0.51 16.10 -5.82
CA SER A 184 0.05 14.83 -6.38
C SER A 184 -1.49 14.76 -6.40
N SER A 185 -2.15 15.19 -5.32
CA SER A 185 -3.62 15.27 -5.26
C SER A 185 -4.19 16.23 -6.29
N THR A 186 -3.65 17.44 -6.38
CA THR A 186 -4.13 18.49 -7.29
C THR A 186 -3.90 18.09 -8.75
N TYR A 187 -2.75 17.49 -9.03
CA TYR A 187 -2.43 16.93 -10.35
C TYR A 187 -3.43 15.86 -10.79
N ASP A 188 -3.81 14.94 -9.90
CA ASP A 188 -4.76 13.88 -10.25
C ASP A 188 -6.20 14.41 -10.42
N ILE A 189 -6.61 15.37 -9.59
CA ILE A 189 -7.97 15.94 -9.64
C ILE A 189 -8.15 16.84 -10.87
N TYR A 190 -7.20 17.75 -11.11
CA TYR A 190 -7.35 18.80 -12.13
C TYR A 190 -6.54 18.53 -13.40
N GLY A 191 -5.67 17.52 -13.40
CA GLY A 191 -4.74 17.22 -14.48
C GLY A 191 -3.47 18.08 -14.46
N GLU A 192 -3.33 18.98 -13.50
CA GLU A 192 -2.20 19.90 -13.41
C GLU A 192 -2.04 20.47 -11.99
N ALA A 193 -0.83 20.86 -11.64
CA ALA A 193 -0.47 21.52 -10.41
C ALA A 193 0.65 22.54 -10.67
N PHE A 194 0.69 23.61 -9.87
CA PHE A 194 1.60 24.73 -10.06
C PHE A 194 2.31 25.06 -8.75
N TRP A 195 3.62 25.33 -8.83
CA TRP A 195 4.38 25.98 -7.75
C TRP A 195 4.89 27.33 -8.21
N LEU A 196 4.74 28.32 -7.35
CA LEU A 196 5.27 29.66 -7.53
C LEU A 196 6.60 29.78 -6.77
N LYS A 197 7.64 30.25 -7.46
CA LYS A 197 8.96 30.50 -6.88
C LYS A 197 9.05 31.95 -6.38
N LEU A 198 9.17 32.14 -5.08
CA LEU A 198 9.46 33.46 -4.52
C LEU A 198 10.97 33.64 -4.39
N ARG A 199 11.49 34.73 -4.96
CA ARG A 199 12.93 35.06 -4.87
C ARG A 199 13.17 36.16 -3.86
N GLY A 200 14.29 36.03 -3.15
CA GLY A 200 14.82 37.08 -2.28
C GLY A 200 15.42 38.24 -3.08
N THR A 201 15.87 39.28 -2.37
CA THR A 201 16.60 40.43 -2.94
C THR A 201 17.95 40.07 -3.56
N ASP A 202 18.46 38.88 -3.23
CA ASP A 202 19.64 38.25 -3.81
C ASP A 202 19.35 37.50 -5.13
N GLY A 203 18.10 37.50 -5.60
CA GLY A 203 17.67 36.81 -6.83
C GLY A 203 17.57 35.28 -6.71
N ARG A 204 17.85 34.73 -5.51
CA ARG A 204 17.78 33.29 -5.24
C ARG A 204 16.37 32.91 -4.81
N VAL A 205 15.93 31.72 -5.22
CA VAL A 205 14.65 31.16 -4.80
C VAL A 205 14.73 30.82 -3.31
N ARG A 206 13.79 31.34 -2.51
CA ARG A 206 13.73 31.14 -1.06
C ARG A 206 12.53 30.32 -0.61
N GLU A 207 11.41 30.43 -1.33
CA GLU A 207 10.17 29.76 -0.97
C GLU A 207 9.46 29.21 -2.20
N LEU A 208 8.75 28.12 -2.00
CA LEU A 208 7.86 27.49 -2.97
C LEU A 208 6.43 27.50 -2.43
N HIS A 209 5.53 28.09 -3.21
CA HIS A 209 4.12 28.19 -2.86
C HIS A 209 3.27 27.42 -3.85
N PRO A 210 2.59 26.34 -3.42
CA PRO A 210 1.63 25.66 -4.26
C PRO A 210 0.42 26.54 -4.54
N VAL A 211 -0.10 26.48 -5.76
CA VAL A 211 -1.23 27.31 -6.19
C VAL A 211 -2.29 26.51 -6.91
N HIS A 212 -3.54 26.68 -6.48
CA HIS A 212 -4.67 26.01 -7.08
C HIS A 212 -4.80 26.33 -8.60
N PRO A 213 -4.96 25.33 -9.49
CA PRO A 213 -5.02 25.52 -10.95
C PRO A 213 -6.08 26.49 -11.47
N THR A 214 -7.18 26.66 -10.73
CA THR A 214 -8.24 27.62 -11.07
C THR A 214 -7.83 29.08 -10.84
N ASN A 215 -6.81 29.33 -10.03
CA ASN A 215 -6.27 30.66 -9.77
C ASN A 215 -5.22 31.06 -10.79
N ILE A 216 -4.83 30.18 -11.73
CA ILE A 216 -3.80 30.45 -12.73
C ILE A 216 -4.35 30.36 -14.16
N THR A 217 -3.97 31.34 -14.98
CA THR A 217 -4.24 31.33 -16.42
C THR A 217 -2.96 31.52 -17.21
N ALA A 218 -2.67 30.58 -18.13
CA ALA A 218 -1.49 30.60 -18.97
C ALA A 218 -1.81 31.27 -20.32
N HIS A 219 -1.08 32.33 -20.67
CA HIS A 219 -1.23 33.04 -21.93
C HIS A 219 0.15 33.43 -22.48
N ARG A 220 0.21 33.80 -23.76
CA ARG A 220 1.44 34.37 -24.34
C ARG A 220 1.28 35.88 -24.42
N ASN A 221 2.32 36.61 -24.06
CA ASN A 221 2.36 38.06 -24.23
C ASN A 221 2.54 38.43 -25.72
N GLU A 222 2.57 39.73 -26.02
CA GLU A 222 2.79 40.25 -27.38
C GLU A 222 4.14 39.84 -27.99
N ARG A 223 5.13 39.49 -27.15
CA ARG A 223 6.45 38.98 -27.55
C ARG A 223 6.47 37.47 -27.77
N GLY A 224 5.35 36.79 -27.55
CA GLY A 224 5.22 35.34 -27.65
C GLY A 224 5.77 34.58 -26.45
N GLU A 225 6.21 35.24 -25.38
CA GLU A 225 6.70 34.61 -24.16
C GLU A 225 5.53 34.09 -23.32
N LEU A 226 5.71 32.94 -22.68
CA LEU A 226 4.68 32.33 -21.83
C LEU A 226 4.63 33.06 -20.47
N ILE A 227 3.46 33.55 -20.10
CA ILE A 227 3.18 34.24 -18.85
C ILE A 227 2.00 33.58 -18.15
N TYR A 228 2.12 33.46 -16.83
CA TYR A 228 1.06 32.98 -15.96
C TYR A 228 0.43 34.16 -15.23
N ARG A 229 -0.87 34.33 -15.35
CA ARG A 229 -1.61 35.36 -14.61
C ARG A 229 -2.31 34.72 -13.43
N TYR A 230 -2.05 35.26 -12.25
CA TYR A 230 -2.61 34.80 -10.98
C TYR A 230 -3.89 35.57 -10.66
N GLY A 231 -5.04 34.91 -10.81
CA GLY A 231 -6.36 35.26 -10.28
C GLY A 231 -6.81 36.71 -10.39
N SER A 232 -7.76 37.08 -9.52
CA SER A 232 -8.24 38.47 -9.36
C SER A 232 -7.30 39.33 -8.50
N ALA A 233 -6.13 38.80 -8.13
CA ALA A 233 -5.16 39.53 -7.34
C ALA A 233 -4.51 40.60 -8.21
N VAL A 234 -4.55 41.82 -7.70
CA VAL A 234 -3.92 42.97 -8.35
C VAL A 234 -2.69 43.40 -7.54
N ASN A 235 -1.65 43.83 -8.23
CA ASN A 235 -0.51 44.46 -7.58
C ASN A 235 -0.91 45.81 -6.94
N ALA A 236 0.01 46.44 -6.21
CA ALA A 236 -0.21 47.77 -5.61
C ALA A 236 -0.69 48.85 -6.61
N SER A 237 -0.49 48.66 -7.92
CA SER A 237 -0.95 49.55 -8.99
C SER A 237 -2.29 49.14 -9.63
N GLY A 238 -2.99 48.14 -9.10
CA GLY A 238 -4.29 47.71 -9.63
C GLY A 238 -4.24 46.86 -10.90
N GLN A 239 -3.04 46.40 -11.31
CA GLN A 239 -2.85 45.54 -12.48
C GLN A 239 -2.81 44.06 -12.08
N PRO A 240 -3.26 43.13 -12.94
CA PRO A 240 -3.15 41.70 -12.68
C PRO A 240 -1.70 41.29 -12.38
N ILE A 241 -1.52 40.41 -11.40
CA ILE A 241 -0.20 39.88 -11.08
C ILE A 241 0.20 38.86 -12.14
N GLU A 242 1.27 39.17 -12.86
CA GLU A 242 1.83 38.34 -13.93
C GLU A 242 3.17 37.72 -13.50
N TRP A 243 3.29 36.44 -13.78
CA TRP A 243 4.41 35.59 -13.41
C TRP A 243 5.13 35.10 -14.67
N PRO A 244 6.42 35.39 -14.83
CA PRO A 244 7.23 34.82 -15.89
C PRO A 244 7.27 33.29 -15.79
N ALA A 245 7.36 32.59 -16.92
CA ALA A 245 7.48 31.13 -16.92
C ALA A 245 8.68 30.60 -16.11
N ALA A 246 9.74 31.40 -15.95
CA ALA A 246 10.90 31.03 -15.14
C ALA A 246 10.59 30.91 -13.63
N ASP A 247 9.53 31.56 -13.14
CA ASP A 247 9.15 31.55 -11.73
C ASP A 247 7.98 30.61 -11.40
N VAL A 248 7.55 29.81 -12.38
CA VAL A 248 6.45 28.87 -12.20
C VAL A 248 6.92 27.47 -12.56
N VAL A 249 6.77 26.54 -11.62
CA VAL A 249 6.96 25.10 -11.88
C VAL A 249 5.62 24.50 -12.24
N VAL A 250 5.53 23.84 -13.40
CA VAL A 250 4.27 23.29 -13.93
C VAL A 250 4.32 21.78 -14.04
N PHE A 251 3.47 21.11 -13.27
CA PHE A 251 3.14 19.70 -13.41
C PHE A 251 1.85 19.59 -14.21
N LYS A 252 1.85 18.86 -15.33
CA LYS A 252 0.64 18.72 -16.16
C LYS A 252 0.55 17.36 -16.84
N ASN A 253 -0.66 16.86 -16.98
CA ASN A 253 -1.00 15.72 -17.81
C ASN A 253 -0.98 16.08 -19.29
N TYR A 254 -0.95 15.04 -20.13
CA TYR A 254 -1.13 15.21 -21.57
C TYR A 254 -2.52 15.81 -21.84
N ASN A 255 -2.58 16.76 -22.77
CA ASN A 255 -3.83 17.36 -23.22
C ASN A 255 -3.77 17.51 -24.75
N PRO A 256 -4.65 16.82 -25.50
CA PRO A 256 -4.63 16.86 -26.97
C PRO A 256 -5.04 18.24 -27.53
N ASP A 257 -5.87 19.00 -26.82
CA ASP A 257 -6.43 20.26 -27.29
C ASP A 257 -5.57 21.47 -26.90
N ASN A 258 -4.74 21.34 -25.86
CA ASN A 258 -3.97 22.47 -25.33
C ASN A 258 -2.65 22.06 -24.68
N ILE A 259 -1.53 22.33 -25.37
CA ILE A 259 -0.18 22.07 -24.84
C ILE A 259 0.16 22.88 -23.56
N ARG A 260 -0.56 23.97 -23.27
CA ARG A 260 -0.26 24.86 -22.12
C ARG A 260 -0.91 24.39 -20.82
N ARG A 261 -1.91 23.52 -20.87
CA ARG A 261 -2.69 23.08 -19.71
C ARG A 261 -2.80 21.57 -19.67
N GLY A 262 -2.93 21.00 -18.48
CA GLY A 262 -3.21 19.57 -18.31
C GLY A 262 -4.66 19.22 -18.62
N LEU A 263 -4.92 17.94 -18.85
CA LEU A 263 -6.27 17.37 -18.85
C LEU A 263 -6.40 16.41 -17.66
N SER A 264 -7.51 16.50 -16.92
CA SER A 264 -7.77 15.59 -15.80
C SER A 264 -8.22 14.22 -16.29
N ASN A 265 -7.79 13.16 -15.61
CA ASN A 265 -8.29 11.80 -15.87
C ASN A 265 -9.79 11.68 -15.53
N LEU A 266 -10.32 12.56 -14.67
CA LEU A 266 -11.75 12.65 -14.39
C LEU A 266 -12.59 13.08 -15.59
N GLU A 267 -11.98 13.65 -16.64
CA GLU A 267 -12.68 14.00 -17.86
C GLU A 267 -13.25 12.76 -18.55
N GLY A 268 -12.42 11.72 -18.72
CA GLY A 268 -12.84 10.46 -19.34
C GLY A 268 -13.89 9.72 -18.51
N LEU A 269 -13.79 9.82 -17.18
CA LEU A 269 -14.74 9.21 -16.24
C LEU A 269 -16.03 10.00 -16.03
N ARG A 270 -16.15 11.22 -16.57
CA ARG A 270 -17.25 12.12 -16.18
C ARG A 270 -18.61 11.47 -16.38
N MET A 271 -18.86 10.85 -17.53
CA MET A 271 -20.18 10.25 -17.81
C MET A 271 -20.48 9.04 -16.92
N THR A 272 -19.49 8.17 -16.67
CA THR A 272 -19.62 7.05 -15.72
C THR A 272 -19.99 7.57 -14.33
N LEU A 273 -19.25 8.55 -13.82
CA LEU A 273 -19.46 9.09 -12.47
C LEU A 273 -20.80 9.83 -12.36
N LEU A 274 -21.23 10.53 -13.41
CA LEU A 274 -22.56 11.16 -13.48
C LEU A 274 -23.68 10.11 -13.44
N ASN A 275 -23.53 9.01 -14.15
CA ASN A 275 -24.51 7.91 -14.12
C ASN A 275 -24.56 7.26 -12.72
N GLU A 276 -23.40 7.04 -12.10
CA GLU A 276 -23.33 6.52 -10.72
C GLU A 276 -24.06 7.44 -9.74
N ASP A 277 -23.77 8.73 -9.79
CA ASP A 277 -24.39 9.72 -8.92
C ASP A 277 -25.90 9.82 -9.16
N ALA A 278 -26.35 9.84 -10.42
CA ALA A 278 -27.77 9.80 -10.78
C ALA A 278 -28.46 8.55 -10.21
N SER A 279 -27.83 7.38 -10.36
CA SER A 279 -28.30 6.11 -9.80
C SER A 279 -28.36 6.14 -8.27
N ARG A 280 -27.34 6.70 -7.61
CA ARG A 280 -27.31 6.89 -6.14
C ARG A 280 -28.45 7.80 -5.68
N ARG A 281 -28.73 8.90 -6.39
CA ARG A 281 -29.83 9.80 -6.04
C ARG A 281 -31.19 9.18 -6.29
N ALA A 282 -31.36 8.43 -7.38
CA ALA A 282 -32.58 7.68 -7.66
C ALA A 282 -32.84 6.66 -6.54
N ASN A 283 -31.83 5.87 -6.16
CA ASN A 283 -31.93 4.93 -5.05
C ASN A 283 -32.21 5.63 -3.71
N ALA A 284 -31.48 6.70 -3.39
CA ALA A 284 -31.73 7.46 -2.17
C ALA A 284 -33.15 8.06 -2.13
N ALA A 285 -33.67 8.51 -3.26
CA ALA A 285 -35.06 8.96 -3.38
C ALA A 285 -36.04 7.80 -3.20
N TRP A 286 -35.77 6.63 -3.78
CA TRP A 286 -36.56 5.42 -3.60
C TRP A 286 -36.64 5.00 -2.12
N TRP A 287 -35.50 4.96 -1.42
CA TRP A 287 -35.43 4.69 0.02
C TRP A 287 -36.14 5.78 0.85
N ARG A 288 -35.94 7.06 0.54
CA ARG A 288 -36.62 8.18 1.21
C ARG A 288 -38.14 8.10 1.04
N ASN A 289 -38.62 7.58 -0.08
CA ASN A 289 -40.02 7.38 -0.40
C ASN A 289 -40.56 6.02 0.07
N GLY A 290 -39.89 5.36 1.01
CA GLY A 290 -40.38 4.14 1.66
C GLY A 290 -40.12 2.85 0.90
N ALA A 291 -39.16 2.83 -0.04
CA ALA A 291 -38.68 1.62 -0.72
C ALA A 291 -39.81 0.73 -1.30
N ARG A 292 -40.89 1.36 -1.79
CA ARG A 292 -42.05 0.62 -2.30
C ARG A 292 -41.91 0.38 -3.80
N PRO A 293 -42.32 -0.80 -4.30
CA PRO A 293 -42.59 -0.99 -5.71
C PRO A 293 -43.59 0.06 -6.19
N SER A 294 -43.41 0.57 -7.41
CA SER A 294 -44.35 1.54 -7.97
C SER A 294 -45.78 0.96 -7.96
N LEU A 295 -46.71 1.69 -7.34
CA LEU A 295 -48.11 1.27 -7.21
C LEU A 295 -48.93 1.89 -8.33
N VAL A 296 -49.60 1.06 -9.13
CA VAL A 296 -50.60 1.50 -10.10
C VAL A 296 -51.98 1.23 -9.51
N LEU A 297 -52.74 2.28 -9.27
CA LEU A 297 -54.16 2.17 -8.88
C LEU A 297 -55.01 2.19 -10.16
N LYS A 298 -55.70 1.09 -10.42
CA LYS A 298 -56.63 0.99 -11.55
C LYS A 298 -58.05 1.22 -11.07
N HIS A 299 -58.72 2.23 -11.62
CA HIS A 299 -60.14 2.48 -11.36
C HIS A 299 -60.98 2.06 -12.58
N PRO A 300 -62.14 1.39 -12.38
CA PRO A 300 -62.96 0.87 -13.49
C PRO A 300 -63.73 1.94 -14.29
N LYS A 301 -63.77 3.19 -13.82
CA LYS A 301 -64.47 4.33 -14.47
C LYS A 301 -63.59 5.58 -14.54
N ASN A 302 -64.05 6.64 -15.20
CA ASN A 302 -63.39 7.94 -15.18
C ASN A 302 -63.57 8.63 -13.83
N LEU A 303 -62.47 9.10 -13.24
CA LEU A 303 -62.46 9.94 -12.04
C LEU A 303 -62.56 11.42 -12.42
N SER A 304 -63.13 12.26 -11.56
CA SER A 304 -63.09 13.72 -11.72
C SER A 304 -61.73 14.28 -11.27
N ASP A 305 -61.30 15.42 -11.82
CA ASP A 305 -60.01 16.05 -11.48
C ASP A 305 -59.86 16.35 -9.97
N ALA A 306 -60.97 16.71 -9.31
CA ALA A 306 -61.01 16.93 -7.88
C ALA A 306 -60.78 15.63 -7.08
N ALA A 307 -61.35 14.51 -7.54
CA ALA A 307 -61.14 13.20 -6.92
C ALA A 307 -59.70 12.71 -7.12
N VAL A 308 -59.12 12.90 -8.31
CA VAL A 308 -57.71 12.57 -8.59
C VAL A 308 -56.76 13.37 -7.70
N THR A 309 -57.02 14.66 -7.51
CA THR A 309 -56.18 15.53 -6.67
C THR A 309 -56.26 15.15 -5.18
N ARG A 310 -57.47 14.84 -4.68
CA ARG A 310 -57.67 14.34 -3.31
C ARG A 310 -56.92 13.03 -3.10
N LEU A 311 -57.08 12.08 -4.03
CA LEU A 311 -56.46 10.76 -3.96
C LEU A 311 -54.93 10.85 -4.00
N ARG A 312 -54.37 11.68 -4.89
CA ARG A 312 -52.92 11.92 -4.94
C ARG A 312 -52.41 12.44 -3.59
N LYS A 313 -53.07 13.43 -3.00
CA LYS A 313 -52.67 14.00 -1.71
C LYS A 313 -52.75 13.00 -0.57
N GLN A 314 -53.77 12.13 -0.58
CA GLN A 314 -53.91 11.06 0.40
C GLN A 314 -52.79 10.03 0.27
N ILE A 315 -52.48 9.57 -0.94
CA ILE A 315 -51.39 8.63 -1.22
C ILE A 315 -50.04 9.21 -0.84
N GLU A 316 -49.77 10.46 -1.21
CA GLU A 316 -48.53 11.16 -0.85
C GLU A 316 -48.43 11.32 0.68
N GLY A 317 -49.52 11.66 1.37
CA GLY A 317 -49.52 11.79 2.83
C GLY A 317 -49.35 10.47 3.59
N ASP A 318 -50.00 9.40 3.11
CA ASP A 318 -50.05 8.11 3.81
C ASP A 318 -48.90 7.17 3.46
N LEU A 319 -48.26 7.36 2.29
CA LEU A 319 -47.21 6.44 1.80
C LEU A 319 -45.83 7.07 1.60
N SER A 320 -45.69 8.40 1.58
CA SER A 320 -44.35 9.02 1.45
C SER A 320 -43.63 9.12 2.79
N GLY A 321 -42.30 8.99 2.78
CA GLY A 321 -41.45 9.13 3.95
C GLY A 321 -41.23 7.82 4.74
N ALA A 322 -40.08 7.75 5.42
CA ALA A 322 -39.67 6.59 6.20
C ALA A 322 -40.61 6.30 7.39
N ASP A 323 -41.20 7.32 8.00
CA ASP A 323 -42.09 7.19 9.17
C ASP A 323 -43.45 6.54 8.82
N ASN A 324 -43.80 6.51 7.54
CA ASN A 324 -45.04 5.90 7.04
C ASN A 324 -44.83 4.45 6.56
N MET A 325 -43.65 3.86 6.83
CA MET A 325 -43.36 2.46 6.54
C MET A 325 -44.31 1.50 7.27
N GLY A 326 -44.83 0.51 6.56
CA GLY A 326 -45.77 -0.48 7.11
C GLY A 326 -47.22 0.00 7.25
N ARG A 327 -47.54 1.26 6.90
CA ARG A 327 -48.95 1.72 6.85
C ARG A 327 -49.74 0.99 5.78
N VAL A 328 -50.91 0.50 6.16
CA VAL A 328 -51.88 -0.12 5.25
C VAL A 328 -52.50 0.95 4.38
N LEU A 329 -52.35 0.83 3.06
CA LEU A 329 -53.05 1.70 2.12
C LEU A 329 -54.52 1.30 2.07
N VAL A 330 -55.40 2.21 2.45
CA VAL A 330 -56.85 2.05 2.28
C VAL A 330 -57.22 2.62 0.91
N VAL A 331 -57.82 1.77 0.07
CA VAL A 331 -58.17 2.11 -1.30
C VAL A 331 -59.69 2.28 -1.41
N GLU A 332 -60.15 3.39 -2.01
CA GLU A 332 -61.58 3.72 -2.17
C GLU A 332 -62.19 3.10 -3.45
N GLU A 333 -63.52 2.97 -3.50
CA GLU A 333 -64.33 2.72 -4.72
C GLU A 333 -63.82 1.63 -5.68
N ALA A 334 -63.59 0.41 -5.18
CA ALA A 334 -63.22 -0.75 -6.01
C ALA A 334 -61.96 -0.55 -6.89
N MET A 335 -61.04 0.34 -6.49
CA MET A 335 -59.75 0.40 -7.17
C MET A 335 -58.87 -0.79 -6.77
N GLU A 336 -58.16 -1.33 -7.75
CA GLU A 336 -57.27 -2.46 -7.56
C GLU A 336 -55.81 -1.97 -7.53
N PRO A 337 -55.07 -2.15 -6.41
CA PRO A 337 -53.65 -1.85 -6.36
C PRO A 337 -52.85 -2.94 -7.09
N THR A 338 -52.14 -2.55 -8.14
CA THR A 338 -51.16 -3.43 -8.81
C THR A 338 -49.75 -2.98 -8.42
N THR A 339 -48.95 -3.90 -7.88
CA THR A 339 -47.54 -3.65 -7.59
C THR A 339 -46.69 -3.98 -8.81
N VAL A 340 -45.83 -3.04 -9.22
CA VAL A 340 -44.81 -3.30 -10.24
C VAL A 340 -43.55 -3.78 -9.53
N GLN A 341 -43.35 -5.10 -9.43
CA GLN A 341 -42.16 -5.67 -8.79
C GLN A 341 -40.90 -5.40 -9.61
N LEU A 342 -39.91 -4.73 -9.00
CA LEU A 342 -38.57 -4.49 -9.54
C LEU A 342 -37.56 -5.35 -8.77
N SER A 343 -37.54 -6.68 -9.00
CA SER A 343 -36.60 -7.58 -8.31
C SER A 343 -35.24 -7.70 -9.01
N ALA A 344 -35.13 -7.34 -10.30
CA ALA A 344 -33.89 -7.44 -11.07
C ALA A 344 -32.98 -6.19 -10.94
N GLU A 345 -33.51 -5.07 -10.45
CA GLU A 345 -32.81 -3.78 -10.40
C GLU A 345 -31.75 -3.73 -9.29
N GLU A 346 -32.01 -4.36 -8.14
CA GLU A 346 -31.09 -4.34 -6.99
C GLU A 346 -29.78 -5.08 -7.28
N MET A 347 -29.86 -6.24 -7.93
CA MET A 347 -28.66 -6.97 -8.38
C MET A 347 -27.92 -6.22 -9.49
N GLN A 348 -28.63 -5.64 -10.46
CA GLN A 348 -28.01 -4.83 -11.51
C GLN A 348 -27.32 -3.57 -10.97
N TYR A 349 -27.88 -2.94 -9.93
CA TYR A 349 -27.26 -1.78 -9.29
C TYR A 349 -25.96 -2.14 -8.56
N ILE A 350 -25.93 -3.25 -7.83
CA ILE A 350 -24.72 -3.70 -7.13
C ILE A 350 -23.60 -4.00 -8.15
N GLU A 351 -23.90 -4.74 -9.21
CA GLU A 351 -22.93 -5.05 -10.26
C GLU A 351 -22.48 -3.79 -11.00
N GLY A 352 -23.39 -2.85 -11.30
CA GLY A 352 -23.05 -1.55 -11.88
C GLY A 352 -22.07 -0.76 -11.00
N ARG A 353 -22.22 -0.78 -9.67
CA ARG A 353 -21.26 -0.13 -8.77
C ARG A 353 -19.90 -0.83 -8.72
N LYS A 354 -19.86 -2.17 -8.87
CA LYS A 354 -18.59 -2.91 -8.95
C LYS A 354 -17.83 -2.58 -10.23
N LEU A 355 -18.54 -2.43 -11.35
CA LEU A 355 -17.94 -1.98 -12.60
C LEU A 355 -17.43 -0.54 -12.50
N ASN A 356 -18.22 0.39 -11.96
CA ASN A 356 -17.81 1.79 -11.83
C ASN A 356 -16.54 1.96 -10.99
N ARG A 357 -16.41 1.24 -9.86
CA ARG A 357 -15.16 1.30 -9.06
C ARG A 357 -13.96 0.74 -9.83
N GLU A 358 -14.16 -0.28 -10.67
CA GLU A 358 -13.10 -0.87 -11.50
C GLU A 358 -12.69 0.10 -12.62
N GLU A 359 -13.64 0.76 -13.28
CA GLU A 359 -13.36 1.82 -14.26
C GLU A 359 -12.56 2.98 -13.66
N VAL A 360 -12.89 3.39 -12.43
CA VAL A 360 -12.12 4.42 -11.70
C VAL A 360 -10.68 3.96 -11.46
N CYS A 361 -10.49 2.73 -10.98
CA CYS A 361 -9.15 2.14 -10.79
C CYS A 361 -8.35 2.11 -12.10
N SER A 362 -8.97 1.65 -13.19
CA SER A 362 -8.33 1.57 -14.51
C SER A 362 -7.96 2.94 -15.07
N ALA A 363 -8.78 3.99 -14.88
CA ALA A 363 -8.48 5.33 -15.38
C ALA A 363 -7.27 5.99 -14.70
N TYR A 364 -6.92 5.56 -13.50
CA TYR A 364 -5.71 6.00 -12.78
C TYR A 364 -4.58 4.98 -12.84
N ASP A 365 -4.75 3.91 -13.61
CA ASP A 365 -3.78 2.81 -13.73
C ASP A 365 -3.43 2.19 -12.36
N VAL A 366 -4.42 2.08 -11.47
CA VAL A 366 -4.23 1.51 -10.12
C VAL A 366 -4.89 0.14 -10.05
N PRO A 367 -4.14 -0.94 -9.71
CA PRO A 367 -4.72 -2.26 -9.52
C PRO A 367 -5.78 -2.27 -8.39
N PRO A 368 -6.95 -2.93 -8.55
CA PRO A 368 -8.02 -2.92 -7.54
C PRO A 368 -7.61 -3.36 -6.11
N PRO A 369 -6.71 -4.36 -5.92
CA PRO A 369 -6.25 -4.74 -4.58
C PRO A 369 -5.52 -3.62 -3.82
N VAL A 370 -4.93 -2.65 -4.52
CA VAL A 370 -4.26 -1.49 -3.89
C VAL A 370 -5.24 -0.65 -3.07
N VAL A 371 -6.49 -0.55 -3.53
CA VAL A 371 -7.58 0.16 -2.86
C VAL A 371 -8.48 -0.78 -2.04
N HIS A 372 -7.99 -1.98 -1.72
CA HIS A 372 -8.67 -2.99 -0.91
C HIS A 372 -9.93 -3.57 -1.55
N ILE A 373 -9.99 -3.60 -2.88
CA ILE A 373 -10.99 -4.38 -3.62
C ILE A 373 -10.40 -5.76 -3.90
N LEU A 374 -10.90 -6.79 -3.21
CA LEU A 374 -10.29 -8.13 -3.19
C LEU A 374 -11.17 -9.23 -3.79
N ASP A 375 -12.25 -8.88 -4.48
CA ASP A 375 -13.29 -9.81 -4.95
C ASP A 375 -12.78 -10.99 -5.80
N LYS A 376 -11.61 -10.85 -6.45
CA LYS A 376 -10.97 -11.90 -7.29
C LYS A 376 -9.48 -12.13 -6.97
N ALA A 377 -8.99 -11.64 -5.83
CA ALA A 377 -7.55 -11.57 -5.57
C ALA A 377 -7.08 -12.66 -4.58
N THR A 378 -6.08 -13.46 -4.96
CA THR A 378 -5.34 -14.37 -4.07
C THR A 378 -4.14 -13.64 -3.43
N PHE A 379 -3.58 -14.14 -2.32
CA PHE A 379 -2.48 -13.48 -1.61
C PHE A 379 -1.22 -13.22 -2.46
N SER A 380 -0.83 -14.20 -3.28
CA SER A 380 0.30 -14.08 -4.21
C SER A 380 0.03 -12.97 -5.24
N ASN A 381 -1.18 -12.96 -5.80
CA ASN A 381 -1.63 -11.96 -6.75
C ASN A 381 -1.70 -10.56 -6.13
N ILE A 382 -2.17 -10.41 -4.88
CA ILE A 382 -2.20 -9.12 -4.16
C ILE A 382 -0.79 -8.55 -4.00
N THR A 383 0.17 -9.38 -3.58
CA THR A 383 1.54 -8.92 -3.33
C THR A 383 2.19 -8.44 -4.62
N GLU A 384 1.99 -9.17 -5.73
CA GLU A 384 2.53 -8.75 -7.02
C GLU A 384 1.81 -7.52 -7.58
N GLN A 385 0.48 -7.43 -7.44
CA GLN A 385 -0.26 -6.23 -7.87
C GLN A 385 0.11 -4.98 -7.06
N LEU A 386 0.41 -5.12 -5.76
CA LEU A 386 0.95 -4.02 -4.94
C LEU A 386 2.34 -3.60 -5.42
N ARG A 387 3.20 -4.54 -5.86
CA ARG A 387 4.51 -4.22 -6.44
C ARG A 387 4.40 -3.61 -7.84
N SER A 388 3.51 -4.13 -8.67
CA SER A 388 3.20 -3.62 -10.00
C SER A 388 2.74 -2.17 -9.93
N MET A 389 1.91 -1.78 -8.95
CA MET A 389 1.56 -0.36 -8.74
C MET A 389 2.80 0.54 -8.61
N TYR A 390 3.82 0.15 -7.83
CA TYR A 390 5.01 0.99 -7.69
C TYR A 390 5.91 0.98 -8.93
N ARG A 391 5.96 -0.15 -9.65
CA ARG A 391 6.80 -0.34 -10.83
C ARG A 391 6.21 0.29 -12.09
N ASP A 392 4.93 0.04 -12.34
CA ASP A 392 4.27 0.34 -13.61
C ASP A 392 3.50 1.67 -13.51
N THR A 393 2.83 1.95 -12.39
CA THR A 393 2.06 3.19 -12.19
C THR A 393 2.94 4.33 -11.64
N MET A 394 3.68 4.08 -10.55
CA MET A 394 4.38 5.15 -9.82
C MET A 394 5.73 5.50 -10.43
N ALA A 395 6.48 4.54 -11.00
CA ALA A 395 7.81 4.84 -11.55
C ALA A 395 7.75 5.86 -12.70
N PRO A 396 6.88 5.71 -13.74
CA PRO A 396 6.78 6.72 -14.80
C PRO A 396 6.27 8.07 -14.28
N ARG A 397 5.43 8.05 -13.24
CA ARG A 397 4.93 9.26 -12.57
C ARG A 397 6.06 10.00 -11.84
N PHE A 398 6.92 9.28 -11.13
CA PHE A 398 8.08 9.84 -10.46
C PHE A 398 9.09 10.42 -11.44
N GLU A 399 9.45 9.69 -12.50
CA GLU A 399 10.32 10.18 -13.55
C GLU A 399 9.78 11.47 -14.19
N LYS A 400 8.46 11.57 -14.36
CA LYS A 400 7.82 12.78 -14.88
C LYS A 400 7.94 13.96 -13.90
N PHE A 401 7.73 13.73 -12.61
CA PHE A 401 7.85 14.78 -11.59
C PHE A 401 9.31 15.22 -11.41
N GLU A 402 10.25 14.28 -11.39
CA GLU A 402 11.70 14.51 -11.39
C GLU A 402 12.09 15.37 -12.60
N SER A 403 11.67 14.98 -13.81
CA SER A 403 11.96 15.73 -15.04
C SER A 403 11.45 17.17 -15.00
N VAL A 404 10.27 17.41 -14.40
CA VAL A 404 9.73 18.77 -14.22
C VAL A 404 10.59 19.57 -13.25
N VAL A 405 10.96 18.99 -12.11
CA VAL A 405 11.79 19.66 -11.10
C VAL A 405 13.21 19.92 -11.63
N ASP A 406 13.80 18.96 -12.33
CA ASP A 406 15.13 19.05 -12.92
C ASP A 406 15.20 20.08 -14.06
N SER A 407 14.14 20.20 -14.86
CA SER A 407 14.09 21.16 -15.96
C SER A 407 13.74 22.58 -15.52
N GLN A 408 12.85 22.72 -14.53
CA GLN A 408 12.30 24.02 -14.16
C GLN A 408 12.89 24.59 -12.87
N LEU A 409 13.24 23.78 -11.85
CA LEU A 409 13.68 24.27 -10.53
C LEU A 409 15.20 24.14 -10.30
N VAL A 410 15.80 23.00 -10.66
CA VAL A 410 17.25 22.76 -10.45
C VAL A 410 18.16 23.83 -11.06
N PRO A 411 17.91 24.36 -12.28
CA PRO A 411 18.77 25.36 -12.90
C PRO A 411 18.87 26.68 -12.13
N ASP A 412 17.93 26.98 -11.23
CA ASP A 412 17.99 28.16 -10.37
C ASP A 412 19.04 28.05 -9.25
N PHE A 413 19.46 26.83 -8.91
CA PHE A 413 20.41 26.53 -7.85
C PHE A 413 21.77 26.07 -8.39
N TYR A 414 21.73 25.24 -9.44
CA TYR A 414 22.91 24.60 -10.02
C TYR A 414 22.91 24.79 -11.55
N PRO A 415 23.61 25.82 -12.07
CA PRO A 415 23.67 26.09 -13.50
C PRO A 415 24.35 24.99 -14.32
N ASP A 416 25.28 24.26 -13.71
CA ASP A 416 26.13 23.25 -14.36
C ASP A 416 25.41 21.92 -14.63
N ARG A 417 24.18 21.75 -14.11
CA ARG A 417 23.28 20.59 -14.32
C ARG A 417 23.89 19.23 -13.96
N ASP A 418 24.87 19.21 -13.09
CA ASP A 418 25.46 18.00 -12.52
C ASP A 418 24.67 17.47 -11.31
N VAL A 419 23.71 18.26 -10.81
CA VAL A 419 22.76 17.91 -9.76
C VAL A 419 21.40 17.58 -10.38
N PHE A 420 20.74 16.54 -9.89
CA PHE A 420 19.39 16.13 -10.28
C PHE A 420 18.61 15.63 -9.08
N THR A 421 17.31 15.51 -9.22
CA THR A 421 16.40 15.03 -8.18
C THR A 421 15.90 13.63 -8.49
N LYS A 422 15.73 12.80 -7.45
CA LYS A 422 15.28 11.42 -7.63
C LYS A 422 14.46 10.92 -6.45
N PHE A 423 13.31 10.32 -6.73
CA PHE A 423 12.52 9.56 -5.79
C PHE A 423 13.20 8.23 -5.48
N ASN A 424 13.33 7.94 -4.20
CA ASN A 424 13.96 6.72 -3.72
C ASN A 424 12.96 5.56 -3.68
N MET A 425 12.66 5.00 -4.86
CA MET A 425 11.78 3.83 -4.97
C MET A 425 12.37 2.58 -4.32
N ASP A 426 13.70 2.51 -4.15
CA ASP A 426 14.35 1.36 -3.52
C ASP A 426 13.85 1.19 -2.09
N GLU A 427 13.47 2.25 -1.38
CA GLU A 427 12.92 2.10 -0.03
C GLU A 427 11.58 1.37 0.00
N VAL A 428 10.75 1.55 -1.02
CA VAL A 428 9.41 0.95 -1.09
C VAL A 428 9.40 -0.39 -1.82
N LEU A 429 10.22 -0.52 -2.86
CA LEU A 429 10.44 -1.76 -3.62
C LEU A 429 11.43 -2.70 -2.92
N ARG A 430 12.06 -2.25 -1.82
CA ARG A 430 12.83 -3.12 -0.93
C ARG A 430 11.96 -4.32 -0.60
N GLY A 431 12.32 -5.46 -1.18
CA GLY A 431 11.80 -6.77 -0.78
C GLY A 431 11.99 -6.95 0.72
N ASP A 432 11.29 -7.93 1.28
CA ASP A 432 11.43 -8.23 2.71
C ASP A 432 12.92 -8.33 3.08
N PHE A 433 13.28 -7.70 4.20
CA PHE A 433 14.66 -7.60 4.65
C PHE A 433 15.30 -8.99 4.71
N GLU A 434 14.51 -10.00 5.08
CA GLU A 434 14.87 -11.40 5.13
C GLU A 434 15.23 -11.98 3.76
N THR A 435 14.38 -11.80 2.73
CA THR A 435 14.66 -12.28 1.36
C THR A 435 15.93 -11.65 0.79
N ARG A 436 16.14 -10.34 1.04
CA ARG A 436 17.33 -9.63 0.59
C ARG A 436 18.59 -10.09 1.33
N ALA A 437 18.51 -10.26 2.64
CA ALA A 437 19.61 -10.79 3.43
C ALA A 437 20.02 -12.18 2.94
N THR A 438 19.05 -13.04 2.62
CA THR A 438 19.29 -14.37 2.05
C THR A 438 19.93 -14.30 0.66
N ALA A 439 19.41 -13.46 -0.24
CA ALA A 439 19.97 -13.28 -1.58
C ALA A 439 21.41 -12.74 -1.53
N VAL A 440 21.67 -11.69 -0.73
CA VAL A 440 23.01 -11.12 -0.57
C VAL A 440 23.95 -12.12 0.11
N THR A 441 23.47 -12.91 1.08
CA THR A 441 24.26 -13.99 1.69
C THR A 441 24.67 -15.03 0.65
N SER A 442 23.75 -15.43 -0.23
CA SER A 442 24.05 -16.35 -1.33
C SER A 442 25.09 -15.78 -2.30
N LEU A 443 24.96 -14.51 -2.68
CA LEU A 443 25.92 -13.81 -3.55
C LEU A 443 27.31 -13.67 -2.91
N ILE A 444 27.38 -13.46 -1.59
CA ILE A 444 28.65 -13.43 -0.85
C ILE A 444 29.25 -14.84 -0.75
N GLN A 445 28.44 -15.87 -0.46
CA GLN A 445 28.90 -17.26 -0.32
C GLN A 445 29.41 -17.86 -1.63
N THR A 446 28.84 -17.44 -2.76
CA THR A 446 29.25 -17.81 -4.12
C THR A 446 30.44 -16.99 -4.63
N GLY A 447 30.87 -15.97 -3.89
CA GLY A 447 32.00 -15.12 -4.27
C GLY A 447 31.70 -14.16 -5.41
N VAL A 448 30.43 -13.81 -5.64
CA VAL A 448 30.00 -12.85 -6.68
C VAL A 448 30.08 -11.41 -6.17
N VAL A 449 29.70 -11.18 -4.91
CA VAL A 449 29.65 -9.84 -4.29
C VAL A 449 30.54 -9.80 -3.05
N LYS A 450 31.32 -8.72 -2.87
CA LYS A 450 32.10 -8.52 -1.65
C LYS A 450 31.20 -8.11 -0.48
N PRO A 451 31.52 -8.48 0.78
CA PRO A 451 30.79 -7.97 1.94
C PRO A 451 30.80 -6.44 2.05
N SER A 452 31.86 -5.75 1.59
CA SER A 452 31.93 -4.28 1.52
C SER A 452 30.89 -3.67 0.57
N GLU A 453 30.60 -4.33 -0.54
CA GLU A 453 29.66 -3.92 -1.60
C GLU A 453 28.20 -4.17 -1.18
N ALA A 454 27.97 -5.16 -0.33
CA ALA A 454 26.66 -5.46 0.24
C ALA A 454 26.16 -4.40 1.23
N ARG A 455 27.05 -3.69 1.94
CA ARG A 455 26.67 -2.74 3.00
C ARG A 455 25.90 -1.51 2.49
N PRO A 456 26.34 -0.83 1.42
CA PRO A 456 25.55 0.22 0.79
C PRO A 456 24.15 -0.24 0.38
N MET A 457 23.97 -1.50 -0.02
CA MET A 457 22.63 -2.03 -0.35
C MET A 457 21.69 -1.98 0.87
N PHE A 458 22.21 -2.06 2.09
CA PHE A 458 21.43 -1.93 3.33
C PHE A 458 21.48 -0.52 3.94
N GLY A 459 21.99 0.49 3.23
CA GLY A 459 22.15 1.85 3.75
C GLY A 459 23.22 1.98 4.83
N LEU A 460 24.13 1.01 4.92
CA LEU A 460 25.23 1.02 5.88
C LEU A 460 26.50 1.55 5.23
N PRO A 461 27.32 2.36 5.94
CA PRO A 461 28.59 2.84 5.41
C PRO A 461 29.55 1.67 5.18
N ARG A 462 30.46 1.81 4.19
CA ARG A 462 31.51 0.83 3.88
C ARG A 462 32.33 0.50 5.13
N ALA A 463 32.67 -0.78 5.31
CA ALA A 463 33.38 -1.27 6.49
C ALA A 463 34.85 -1.57 6.19
N GLY A 464 35.67 -0.53 6.06
CA GLY A 464 37.14 -0.63 5.96
C GLY A 464 37.69 -1.59 4.89
N ASP A 465 39.00 -1.79 4.90
CA ASP A 465 39.68 -2.60 3.88
C ASP A 465 39.53 -4.12 4.13
N GLU A 466 39.28 -4.54 5.38
CA GLU A 466 39.15 -5.96 5.74
C GLU A 466 37.88 -6.61 5.17
N ALA A 467 36.82 -5.84 4.91
CA ALA A 467 35.57 -6.34 4.30
C ALA A 467 35.60 -6.32 2.76
N ASP A 468 36.67 -5.80 2.14
CA ASP A 468 36.78 -5.62 0.69
C ASP A 468 37.45 -6.82 -0.03
N GLN A 469 37.10 -8.03 0.39
CA GLN A 469 37.63 -9.28 -0.17
C GLN A 469 36.48 -10.23 -0.56
N LEU A 470 36.70 -11.05 -1.59
CA LEU A 470 35.76 -12.10 -1.99
C LEU A 470 35.96 -13.36 -1.13
N PHE A 471 34.86 -13.92 -0.64
CA PHE A 471 34.85 -15.15 0.14
C PHE A 471 34.20 -16.27 -0.68
N ALA A 472 34.65 -17.51 -0.51
CA ALA A 472 34.05 -18.68 -1.16
C ALA A 472 33.87 -19.81 -0.13
N ASN A 473 32.74 -20.53 -0.23
CA ASN A 473 32.46 -21.67 0.63
C ASN A 473 33.32 -22.89 0.25
N ALA A 474 34.02 -23.48 1.24
CA ALA A 474 34.94 -24.60 1.07
C ALA A 474 34.28 -25.96 0.75
N ALA A 475 32.95 -26.04 0.67
CA ALA A 475 32.21 -27.29 0.43
C ALA A 475 32.14 -27.75 -1.04
N LEU A 476 32.68 -26.99 -2.01
CA LEU A 476 32.67 -27.35 -3.44
C LEU A 476 33.92 -28.17 -3.80
N LEU A 477 33.76 -29.49 -3.89
CA LEU A 477 34.77 -30.44 -4.39
C LEU A 477 34.45 -30.84 -5.85
N PRO A 478 35.47 -30.97 -6.72
CA PRO A 478 35.27 -31.37 -8.11
C PRO A 478 34.77 -32.82 -8.24
N LEU A 479 33.94 -33.09 -9.26
CA LEU A 479 33.30 -34.38 -9.58
C LEU A 479 34.26 -35.59 -9.55
N SER A 480 35.54 -35.38 -9.86
CA SER A 480 36.56 -36.43 -9.85
C SER A 480 36.79 -37.06 -8.47
N ALA A 481 36.49 -36.33 -7.39
CA ALA A 481 36.61 -36.83 -6.02
C ALA A 481 35.40 -37.67 -5.58
N VAL A 482 34.23 -37.46 -6.20
CA VAL A 482 32.96 -38.15 -5.88
C VAL A 482 32.93 -39.57 -6.47
N ALA A 483 33.55 -39.76 -7.65
CA ALA A 483 33.61 -41.05 -8.33
C ALA A 483 34.37 -42.14 -7.55
N ALA A 484 35.32 -41.76 -6.68
CA ALA A 484 36.10 -42.71 -5.88
C ALA A 484 35.33 -43.32 -4.69
N GLN A 485 34.25 -42.66 -4.23
CA GLN A 485 33.43 -43.13 -3.11
C GLN A 485 32.26 -44.00 -3.54
N GLN A 486 31.76 -43.85 -4.78
CA GLN A 486 30.61 -44.60 -5.28
C GLN A 486 30.91 -46.06 -5.68
N ALA A 487 32.18 -46.48 -5.68
CA ALA A 487 32.59 -47.84 -6.03
C ALA A 487 32.37 -48.90 -4.91
N ARG A 488 31.66 -48.58 -3.82
CA ARG A 488 31.45 -49.49 -2.67
C ARG A 488 29.99 -49.54 -2.21
N GLN A 489 29.15 -50.28 -2.95
CA GLN A 489 28.05 -51.17 -2.51
C GLN A 489 26.86 -51.15 -3.49
N PRO A 490 26.24 -52.33 -3.83
CA PRO A 490 25.14 -52.43 -4.78
C PRO A 490 23.78 -52.84 -4.14
N GLY A 491 22.65 -52.45 -4.76
CA GLY A 491 21.30 -52.96 -4.51
C GLY A 491 20.25 -52.31 -5.42
N GLY A 492 19.46 -53.10 -6.15
CA GLY A 492 18.70 -52.71 -7.37
C GLY A 492 17.20 -52.39 -7.22
N GLN A 493 16.61 -51.98 -8.35
CA GLN A 493 15.36 -51.21 -8.51
C GLN A 493 14.29 -52.02 -9.29
N GLN A 494 13.00 -51.88 -8.96
CA GLN A 494 11.86 -52.55 -9.64
C GLN A 494 11.18 -51.62 -10.67
N VAL A 495 10.53 -52.22 -11.68
CA VAL A 495 9.97 -51.56 -12.88
C VAL A 495 8.49 -51.90 -13.01
N ALA A 496 7.64 -50.92 -13.38
CA ALA A 496 6.22 -51.12 -13.67
C ALA A 496 5.98 -51.67 -15.08
N THR A 497 4.77 -52.16 -15.32
CA THR A 497 4.36 -52.95 -16.51
C THR A 497 4.34 -52.20 -17.85
N ASP A 498 4.61 -50.89 -17.87
CA ASP A 498 4.71 -50.04 -19.07
C ASP A 498 6.16 -49.60 -19.39
N GLY A 499 7.13 -49.98 -18.56
CA GLY A 499 8.54 -49.61 -18.73
C GLY A 499 8.95 -48.27 -18.10
N THR A 500 8.06 -47.62 -17.35
CA THR A 500 8.40 -46.39 -16.62
C THR A 500 9.17 -46.72 -15.33
N LEU A 501 10.29 -46.01 -15.10
CA LEU A 501 11.11 -46.15 -13.90
C LEU A 501 10.41 -45.46 -12.72
N ILE A 502 9.93 -46.23 -11.74
CA ILE A 502 9.44 -45.69 -10.47
C ILE A 502 10.65 -45.42 -9.56
N PRO A 503 10.84 -44.20 -9.04
CA PRO A 503 11.87 -43.93 -8.05
C PRO A 503 11.59 -44.69 -6.76
N THR A 504 12.60 -45.39 -6.22
CA THR A 504 12.53 -45.96 -4.86
C THR A 504 12.77 -44.84 -3.84
N PRO A 505 12.03 -44.77 -2.72
CA PRO A 505 12.17 -43.66 -1.78
C PRO A 505 13.57 -43.58 -1.17
N VAL A 506 14.15 -42.38 -1.20
CA VAL A 506 15.46 -42.10 -0.59
C VAL A 506 15.34 -42.05 0.93
N GLN A 507 16.04 -42.96 1.61
CA GLN A 507 16.24 -42.97 3.06
C GLN A 507 17.06 -41.76 3.55
N ARG A 508 16.49 -40.54 3.60
CA ARG A 508 17.12 -39.38 4.26
C ARG A 508 16.39 -38.85 5.50
N ALA A 509 15.34 -39.52 5.96
CA ALA A 509 14.52 -39.03 7.08
C ALA A 509 15.08 -39.30 8.51
N ILE A 510 16.27 -39.89 8.70
CA ILE A 510 16.73 -40.34 10.03
C ILE A 510 17.83 -39.45 10.66
N GLU A 511 18.56 -38.64 9.90
CA GLU A 511 19.82 -38.05 10.41
C GLU A 511 19.69 -36.71 11.17
N HIS A 512 18.57 -36.01 11.09
CA HIS A 512 18.40 -34.68 11.71
C HIS A 512 17.76 -34.66 13.12
N THR A 513 17.50 -35.82 13.73
CA THR A 513 16.93 -35.91 15.09
C THR A 513 17.90 -35.51 16.21
N ARG A 514 19.18 -35.24 15.91
CA ARG A 514 20.21 -34.99 16.92
C ARG A 514 20.36 -33.51 17.33
N GLU A 515 19.90 -32.57 16.51
CA GLU A 515 20.11 -31.13 16.74
C GLU A 515 18.99 -30.46 17.57
N ALA A 516 17.82 -31.10 17.70
CA ALA A 516 16.70 -30.57 18.49
C ALA A 516 16.90 -30.65 20.03
N ARG A 517 18.01 -31.25 20.51
CA ARG A 517 18.29 -31.39 21.95
C ARG A 517 18.96 -30.18 22.62
N SER A 518 19.40 -29.16 21.86
CA SER A 518 20.24 -28.08 22.43
C SER A 518 19.50 -26.82 22.88
N ALA A 519 18.17 -26.74 22.77
CA ALA A 519 17.40 -25.54 23.12
C ALA A 519 16.63 -25.61 24.46
N ALA A 520 16.92 -26.60 25.31
CA ALA A 520 16.26 -26.74 26.61
C ALA A 520 17.03 -26.00 27.72
N GLY A 521 16.80 -24.70 27.86
CA GLY A 521 17.42 -23.97 28.97
C GLY A 521 17.15 -22.47 29.01
N ARG A 522 15.90 -22.02 29.17
CA ARG A 522 15.57 -20.76 29.87
C ARG A 522 14.05 -20.65 30.12
N ARG A 523 13.66 -20.75 31.39
CA ARG A 523 12.33 -20.37 31.87
C ARG A 523 12.19 -18.85 31.81
N GLY A 524 11.29 -18.38 30.96
CA GLY A 524 10.92 -16.97 30.86
C GLY A 524 10.10 -16.78 29.59
N ARG A 525 8.81 -16.49 29.75
CA ARG A 525 7.80 -16.22 28.72
C ARG A 525 8.40 -15.62 27.43
N VAL A 526 8.64 -16.46 26.43
CA VAL A 526 9.11 -16.07 25.09
C VAL A 526 7.87 -15.79 24.25
N LYS A 527 7.71 -14.56 23.75
CA LYS A 527 6.81 -14.29 22.62
C LYS A 527 7.34 -15.10 21.43
N ALA A 528 6.54 -16.04 20.95
CA ALA A 528 6.90 -16.98 19.90
C ALA A 528 7.47 -16.25 18.67
N LYS A 529 8.74 -16.54 18.33
CA LYS A 529 9.22 -16.38 16.96
C LYS A 529 8.48 -17.43 16.11
N LYS A 530 8.05 -17.05 14.90
CA LYS A 530 7.54 -17.95 13.84
C LYS A 530 8.21 -19.33 13.92
N ASN A 531 7.40 -20.39 13.91
CA ASN A 531 7.82 -21.77 14.12
C ASN A 531 8.85 -22.24 13.07
N ALA A 532 10.14 -21.96 13.27
CA ALA A 532 11.23 -22.37 12.37
C ALA A 532 11.31 -23.90 12.15
N ALA A 533 10.73 -24.70 13.05
CA ALA A 533 10.57 -26.14 12.86
C ALA A 533 9.49 -26.49 11.83
N ARG A 534 8.38 -25.73 11.80
CA ARG A 534 7.31 -25.89 10.82
C ARG A 534 7.80 -25.52 9.42
N ASP A 535 8.49 -24.39 9.27
CA ASP A 535 8.98 -23.93 7.97
C ASP A 535 9.95 -24.95 7.34
N LYS A 536 10.80 -25.59 8.16
CA LYS A 536 11.67 -26.68 7.72
C LYS A 536 10.89 -27.92 7.28
N LEU A 537 9.86 -28.32 8.03
CA LEU A 537 9.00 -29.47 7.68
C LEU A 537 8.22 -29.20 6.39
N VAL A 538 7.71 -27.98 6.20
CA VAL A 538 7.04 -27.57 4.96
C VAL A 538 8.04 -27.60 3.80
N THR A 539 9.25 -27.06 3.97
CA THR A 539 10.29 -27.08 2.92
C THR A 539 10.61 -28.51 2.48
N GLU A 540 10.76 -29.45 3.42
CA GLU A 540 11.02 -30.86 3.12
C GLU A 540 9.84 -31.52 2.36
N HIS A 541 8.60 -31.21 2.75
CA HIS A 541 7.42 -31.71 2.03
C HIS A 541 7.35 -31.15 0.61
N VAL A 542 7.66 -29.85 0.44
CA VAL A 542 7.69 -29.21 -0.87
C VAL A 542 8.72 -29.87 -1.77
N GLU A 543 9.96 -30.07 -1.30
CA GLU A 543 11.02 -30.68 -2.11
C GLU A 543 10.62 -32.09 -2.60
N GLN A 544 10.05 -32.92 -1.73
CA GLN A 544 9.62 -34.27 -2.13
C GLN A 544 8.41 -34.26 -3.07
N LEU A 545 7.48 -33.32 -2.88
CA LEU A 545 6.32 -33.18 -3.76
C LEU A 545 6.70 -32.59 -5.12
N GLU A 546 7.65 -31.66 -5.19
CA GLU A 546 8.20 -31.14 -6.44
C GLU A 546 8.84 -32.25 -7.25
N ILE A 547 9.70 -33.08 -6.63
CA ILE A 547 10.31 -34.25 -7.28
C ILE A 547 9.22 -35.21 -7.81
N PHE A 548 8.17 -35.44 -7.03
CA PHE A 548 7.07 -36.30 -7.43
C PHE A 548 6.28 -35.70 -8.62
N PHE A 549 5.96 -34.40 -8.59
CA PHE A 549 5.24 -33.74 -9.67
C PHE A 549 6.09 -33.57 -10.95
N GLU A 550 7.40 -33.40 -10.83
CA GLU A 550 8.33 -33.46 -11.97
C GLU A 550 8.32 -34.85 -12.62
N THR A 551 8.28 -35.91 -11.79
CA THR A 551 8.16 -37.29 -12.31
C THR A 551 6.83 -37.51 -13.02
N GLN A 552 5.73 -36.98 -12.47
CA GLN A 552 4.42 -37.01 -13.13
C GLN A 552 4.43 -36.24 -14.45
N ARG A 553 5.02 -35.04 -14.46
CA ARG A 553 5.18 -34.20 -15.66
C ARG A 553 5.89 -34.97 -16.77
N ASP A 554 7.05 -35.54 -16.47
CA ASP A 554 7.86 -36.23 -17.49
C ASP A 554 7.13 -37.45 -18.06
N SER A 555 6.41 -38.20 -17.21
CA SER A 555 5.56 -39.31 -17.64
C SER A 555 4.40 -38.84 -18.53
N VAL A 556 3.69 -37.80 -18.12
CA VAL A 556 2.52 -37.23 -18.83
C VAL A 556 2.92 -36.63 -20.18
N VAL A 557 4.00 -35.83 -20.22
CA VAL A 557 4.51 -35.21 -21.45
C VAL A 557 5.00 -36.28 -22.44
N SER A 558 5.66 -37.33 -21.93
CA SER A 558 6.08 -38.48 -22.74
C SER A 558 4.88 -39.24 -23.31
N ALA A 559 3.87 -39.52 -22.48
CA ALA A 559 2.65 -40.20 -22.90
C ALA A 559 1.88 -39.40 -23.97
N ALA A 560 1.72 -38.09 -23.76
CA ALA A 560 1.07 -37.17 -24.69
C ALA A 560 1.80 -37.11 -26.05
N SER A 561 3.14 -37.05 -26.03
CA SER A 561 3.97 -37.06 -27.23
C SER A 561 3.83 -38.34 -28.06
N SER A 562 3.51 -39.46 -27.40
CA SER A 562 3.38 -40.78 -28.04
C SER A 562 1.98 -41.10 -28.57
N LYS A 563 0.99 -40.20 -28.38
CA LYS A 563 -0.45 -40.41 -28.69
C LYS A 563 -1.05 -41.66 -28.02
N ALA A 564 -0.55 -42.01 -26.83
CA ALA A 564 -1.11 -43.10 -26.04
C ALA A 564 -2.53 -42.77 -25.55
N SER A 565 -3.42 -43.76 -25.49
CA SER A 565 -4.74 -43.62 -24.85
C SER A 565 -4.60 -43.71 -23.34
N GLY A 566 -5.11 -42.73 -22.59
CA GLY A 566 -4.97 -42.67 -21.13
C GLY A 566 -3.66 -42.02 -20.73
N VAL A 567 -3.58 -40.69 -20.85
CA VAL A 567 -2.36 -39.90 -20.60
C VAL A 567 -1.95 -39.94 -19.11
N PHE A 568 -2.91 -40.15 -18.21
CA PHE A 568 -2.67 -40.24 -16.77
C PHE A 568 -3.74 -41.11 -16.09
N GLU A 569 -3.33 -42.17 -15.38
CA GLU A 569 -4.22 -43.01 -14.58
C GLU A 569 -3.90 -42.81 -13.08
N PRO A 570 -4.80 -42.22 -12.27
CA PRO A 570 -4.52 -41.92 -10.87
C PRO A 570 -4.05 -43.11 -10.03
N ALA A 571 -4.62 -44.30 -10.30
CA ALA A 571 -4.33 -45.50 -9.53
C ALA A 571 -2.86 -45.94 -9.60
N ASP A 572 -2.17 -45.62 -10.70
CA ASP A 572 -0.76 -45.97 -10.90
C ASP A 572 0.19 -45.14 -10.01
N TRP A 573 -0.30 -44.02 -9.49
CA TRP A 573 0.49 -43.06 -8.70
C TRP A 573 0.13 -43.05 -7.21
N ASP A 574 -0.97 -43.71 -6.83
CA ASP A 574 -1.52 -43.64 -5.47
C ASP A 574 -0.59 -44.28 -4.43
N GLU A 575 0.00 -45.43 -4.73
CA GLU A 575 0.90 -46.14 -3.79
C GLU A 575 2.20 -45.37 -3.57
N ALA A 576 2.83 -44.90 -4.65
CA ALA A 576 4.09 -44.15 -4.59
C ALA A 576 3.90 -42.82 -3.82
N LEU A 577 2.81 -42.10 -4.08
CA LEU A 577 2.52 -40.87 -3.35
C LEU A 577 2.18 -41.16 -1.89
N ALA A 578 1.41 -42.21 -1.59
CA ALA A 578 1.08 -42.59 -0.22
C ALA A 578 2.35 -42.94 0.59
N GLU A 579 3.35 -43.59 0.00
CA GLU A 579 4.61 -43.89 0.67
C GLU A 579 5.41 -42.62 1.00
N ILE A 580 5.52 -41.68 0.06
CA ILE A 580 6.18 -40.38 0.27
C ILE A 580 5.46 -39.61 1.38
N LEU A 581 4.14 -39.46 1.25
CA LEU A 581 3.30 -38.74 2.19
C LEU A 581 3.29 -39.38 3.59
N GLY A 582 3.35 -40.71 3.68
CA GLY A 582 3.43 -41.45 4.93
C GLY A 582 4.75 -41.24 5.65
N SER A 583 5.87 -41.38 4.93
CA SER A 583 7.23 -41.16 5.45
C SER A 583 7.40 -39.74 6.01
N LEU A 584 6.97 -38.74 5.24
CA LEU A 584 6.99 -37.33 5.61
C LEU A 584 6.10 -37.03 6.83
N SER A 585 4.91 -37.62 6.88
CA SER A 585 4.01 -37.50 8.04
C SER A 585 4.57 -38.17 9.28
N THR A 586 5.22 -39.32 9.17
CA THR A 586 5.89 -39.98 10.31
C THR A 586 7.03 -39.11 10.86
N ALA A 587 7.81 -38.47 10.00
CA ALA A 587 8.85 -37.53 10.42
C ALA A 587 8.24 -36.30 11.13
N THR A 588 7.19 -35.74 10.56
CA THR A 588 6.46 -34.58 11.12
C THR A 588 5.87 -34.91 12.49
N ALA A 589 5.22 -36.06 12.63
CA ALA A 589 4.61 -36.49 13.89
C ALA A 589 5.66 -36.68 14.99
N LYS A 590 6.83 -37.27 14.66
CA LYS A 590 7.95 -37.42 15.60
C LYS A 590 8.46 -36.07 16.10
N VAL A 591 8.61 -35.10 15.21
CA VAL A 591 9.09 -33.75 15.56
C VAL A 591 8.04 -33.00 16.40
N ALA A 592 6.79 -32.95 15.93
CA ALA A 592 5.74 -32.17 16.56
C ALA A 592 5.25 -32.78 17.89
N GLY A 593 4.99 -34.08 17.92
CA GLY A 593 4.61 -34.80 19.13
C GLY A 593 5.74 -34.84 20.14
N GLY A 594 6.98 -35.03 19.69
CA GLY A 594 8.16 -34.99 20.55
C GLY A 594 8.40 -33.62 21.18
N ALA A 595 8.28 -32.53 20.42
CA ALA A 595 8.38 -31.17 20.93
C ALA A 595 7.26 -30.85 21.93
N THR A 596 6.03 -31.28 21.63
CA THR A 596 4.86 -31.11 22.51
C THR A 596 5.07 -31.84 23.83
N ALA A 597 5.38 -33.14 23.80
CA ALA A 597 5.61 -33.92 25.02
C ALA A 597 6.80 -33.39 25.83
N ALA A 598 7.89 -32.97 25.18
CA ALA A 598 9.03 -32.36 25.85
C ALA A 598 8.64 -31.05 26.57
N SER A 599 7.78 -30.22 25.95
CA SER A 599 7.28 -28.99 26.58
C SER A 599 6.41 -29.25 27.81
N LEU A 600 5.72 -30.40 27.85
CA LEU A 600 4.86 -30.84 28.94
C LEU A 600 5.60 -31.65 30.02
N GLY A 601 6.86 -32.04 29.77
CA GLY A 601 7.62 -32.92 30.67
C GLY A 601 7.20 -34.39 30.60
N ALA A 602 6.66 -34.83 29.46
CA ALA A 602 6.20 -36.20 29.19
C ALA A 602 7.00 -36.87 28.05
N THR A 603 6.77 -38.16 27.81
CA THR A 603 7.29 -38.89 26.65
C THR A 603 6.22 -39.04 25.56
N TYR A 604 6.66 -39.11 24.30
CA TYR A 604 5.78 -39.33 23.15
C TYR A 604 6.10 -40.65 22.46
N ASP A 605 5.10 -41.51 22.30
CA ASP A 605 5.15 -42.72 21.48
C ASP A 605 4.53 -42.47 20.10
N PRO A 606 5.35 -42.32 19.04
CA PRO A 606 4.88 -42.07 17.67
C PRO A 606 4.18 -43.29 17.03
N SER A 607 4.30 -44.50 17.60
CA SER A 607 3.61 -45.67 17.02
C SER A 607 2.09 -45.57 17.12
N THR A 608 1.60 -44.81 18.10
CA THR A 608 0.16 -44.58 18.34
C THR A 608 -0.55 -43.80 17.23
N VAL A 609 0.21 -43.02 16.44
CA VAL A 609 -0.35 -42.23 15.32
C VAL A 609 -0.16 -42.92 13.96
N GLN A 610 0.62 -44.00 13.89
CA GLN A 610 1.02 -44.59 12.61
C GLN A 610 -0.18 -45.09 11.79
N GLY A 611 -1.15 -45.74 12.43
CA GLY A 611 -2.35 -46.21 11.72
C GLY A 611 -3.20 -45.07 11.12
N TRP A 612 -3.24 -43.90 11.77
CA TRP A 612 -3.88 -42.72 11.22
C TRP A 612 -3.07 -42.15 10.06
N ILE A 613 -1.74 -42.07 10.19
CA ILE A 613 -0.83 -41.59 9.15
C ILE A 613 -0.96 -42.43 7.87
N ASP A 614 -1.01 -43.76 7.99
CA ASP A 614 -1.09 -44.66 6.84
C ASP A 614 -2.42 -44.48 6.08
N SER A 615 -3.53 -44.35 6.82
CA SER A 615 -4.85 -44.08 6.25
C SER A 615 -4.91 -42.70 5.58
N ASP A 616 -4.45 -41.65 6.27
CA ASP A 616 -4.45 -40.28 5.77
C ASP A 616 -3.54 -40.12 4.54
N ALA A 617 -2.38 -40.79 4.52
CA ALA A 617 -1.49 -40.80 3.35
C ALA A 617 -2.17 -41.44 2.14
N THR A 618 -2.83 -42.59 2.32
CA THR A 618 -3.56 -43.29 1.26
C THR A 618 -4.71 -42.44 0.70
N ASP A 619 -5.54 -41.86 1.57
CA ASP A 619 -6.69 -41.05 1.14
C ASP A 619 -6.24 -39.73 0.51
N SER A 620 -5.17 -39.13 1.01
CA SER A 620 -4.60 -37.91 0.44
C SER A 620 -4.01 -38.14 -0.93
N ALA A 621 -3.27 -39.24 -1.12
CA ALA A 621 -2.72 -39.61 -2.42
C ALA A 621 -3.81 -39.71 -3.50
N LYS A 622 -4.89 -40.44 -3.19
CA LYS A 622 -6.06 -40.57 -4.08
C LYS A 622 -6.68 -39.23 -4.46
N ARG A 623 -6.86 -38.31 -3.50
CA ARG A 623 -7.42 -36.98 -3.77
C ARG A 623 -6.49 -36.12 -4.63
N ILE A 624 -5.19 -36.16 -4.35
CA ILE A 624 -4.19 -35.41 -5.10
C ILE A 624 -4.13 -35.91 -6.54
N ASN A 625 -3.99 -37.22 -6.74
CA ASN A 625 -3.92 -37.80 -8.08
C ASN A 625 -5.23 -37.65 -8.86
N ARG A 626 -6.40 -37.74 -8.20
CA ARG A 626 -7.70 -37.42 -8.83
C ARG A 626 -7.72 -35.99 -9.35
N THR A 627 -7.29 -35.02 -8.53
CA THR A 627 -7.26 -33.61 -8.93
C THR A 627 -6.26 -33.38 -10.08
N THR A 628 -5.13 -34.09 -10.08
CA THR A 628 -4.17 -34.05 -11.20
C THR A 628 -4.83 -34.55 -12.49
N ALA A 629 -5.58 -35.65 -12.44
CA ALA A 629 -6.31 -36.17 -13.59
C ALA A 629 -7.36 -35.18 -14.10
N ASP A 630 -8.18 -34.62 -13.21
CA ASP A 630 -9.22 -33.65 -13.60
C ASP A 630 -8.62 -32.40 -14.28
N GLN A 631 -7.42 -31.97 -13.86
CA GLN A 631 -6.71 -30.84 -14.46
C GLN A 631 -6.08 -31.20 -15.82
N ILE A 632 -5.57 -32.42 -15.98
CA ILE A 632 -5.08 -32.94 -17.26
C ILE A 632 -6.23 -33.06 -18.25
N ASP A 633 -7.37 -33.63 -17.84
CA ASP A 633 -8.57 -33.77 -18.67
C ASP A 633 -9.08 -32.39 -19.11
N ALA A 634 -9.18 -31.43 -18.18
CA ALA A 634 -9.58 -30.06 -18.51
C ALA A 634 -8.61 -29.36 -19.48
N ALA A 635 -7.31 -29.57 -19.34
CA ALA A 635 -6.32 -29.02 -20.25
C ALA A 635 -6.44 -29.62 -21.66
N LEU A 636 -6.65 -30.95 -21.75
CA LEU A 636 -6.86 -31.65 -23.00
C LEU A 636 -8.17 -31.25 -23.69
N ASP A 637 -9.26 -31.05 -22.94
CA ASP A 637 -10.56 -30.59 -23.44
C ASP A 637 -10.51 -29.16 -23.99
N SER A 638 -9.52 -28.37 -23.57
CA SER A 638 -9.35 -26.97 -23.98
C SER A 638 -8.44 -26.76 -25.19
N LEU A 639 -7.89 -27.82 -25.78
CA LEU A 639 -6.96 -27.74 -26.92
C LEU A 639 -7.64 -27.17 -28.18
N GLU A 640 -7.01 -26.19 -28.82
CA GLU A 640 -7.36 -25.73 -30.16
C GLU A 640 -6.70 -26.64 -31.24
N ASP A 641 -7.20 -26.58 -32.49
CA ASP A 641 -6.77 -27.48 -33.58
C ASP A 641 -5.25 -27.47 -33.88
N ASP A 642 -4.55 -26.39 -33.51
CA ASP A 642 -3.11 -26.20 -33.74
C ASP A 642 -2.25 -26.43 -32.47
N ASP A 643 -2.85 -26.71 -31.31
CA ASP A 643 -2.11 -26.89 -30.04
C ASP A 643 -1.42 -28.26 -29.96
N ASP A 644 -0.17 -28.27 -29.46
CA ASP A 644 0.52 -29.50 -29.09
C ASP A 644 0.07 -29.95 -27.68
N PRO A 645 -0.55 -31.14 -27.53
CA PRO A 645 -0.93 -31.67 -26.22
C PRO A 645 0.25 -31.80 -25.25
N ALA A 646 1.45 -32.12 -25.75
CA ALA A 646 2.63 -32.29 -24.92
C ALA A 646 3.13 -30.94 -24.37
N ASP A 647 3.09 -29.88 -25.18
CA ASP A 647 3.44 -28.52 -24.74
C ASP A 647 2.41 -27.97 -23.74
N THR A 648 1.13 -28.18 -24.02
CA THR A 648 0.03 -27.74 -23.14
C THR A 648 0.10 -28.40 -21.76
N LEU A 649 0.35 -29.71 -21.72
CA LEU A 649 0.53 -30.42 -20.47
C LEU A 649 1.86 -30.07 -19.78
N GLY A 650 2.94 -29.83 -20.53
CA GLY A 650 4.19 -29.31 -19.98
C GLY A 650 3.99 -27.99 -19.24
N ARG A 651 3.30 -27.03 -19.88
CA ARG A 651 2.94 -25.73 -19.28
C ARG A 651 2.03 -25.88 -18.06
N LEU A 652 1.05 -26.79 -18.09
CA LEU A 652 0.20 -27.07 -16.92
C LEU A 652 1.04 -27.42 -15.69
N PHE A 653 2.04 -28.29 -15.85
CA PHE A 653 2.91 -28.68 -14.74
C PHE A 653 3.86 -27.56 -14.30
N ASP A 654 4.48 -26.87 -15.25
CA ASP A 654 5.48 -25.81 -14.99
C ASP A 654 4.87 -24.55 -14.34
N GLU A 655 3.67 -24.16 -14.76
CA GLU A 655 3.02 -22.91 -14.33
C GLU A 655 2.11 -23.11 -13.10
N GLY A 656 1.56 -24.31 -12.92
CA GLY A 656 0.49 -24.56 -11.94
C GLY A 656 0.74 -25.69 -10.93
N GLN A 657 1.44 -26.77 -11.31
CA GLN A 657 1.51 -27.98 -10.48
C GLN A 657 2.75 -28.06 -9.59
N THR A 658 3.93 -27.73 -10.12
CA THR A 658 5.17 -28.13 -9.45
C THR A 658 5.42 -27.32 -8.17
N SER A 659 5.43 -25.98 -8.22
CA SER A 659 5.82 -25.17 -7.05
C SER A 659 4.64 -24.74 -6.17
N THR A 660 3.59 -24.17 -6.77
CA THR A 660 2.45 -23.60 -6.03
C THR A 660 1.63 -24.69 -5.35
N ARG A 661 1.25 -25.74 -6.08
CA ARG A 661 0.44 -26.84 -5.54
C ARG A 661 1.21 -27.70 -4.55
N ALA A 662 2.50 -27.95 -4.77
CA ALA A 662 3.36 -28.61 -3.78
C ALA A 662 3.39 -27.82 -2.47
N THR A 663 3.53 -26.50 -2.53
CA THR A 663 3.49 -25.61 -1.35
C THR A 663 2.16 -25.68 -0.60
N GLU A 664 1.03 -25.65 -1.32
CA GLU A 664 -0.30 -25.73 -0.72
C GLU A 664 -0.54 -27.08 -0.03
N ILE A 665 -0.23 -28.19 -0.71
CA ILE A 665 -0.36 -29.55 -0.18
C ILE A 665 0.55 -29.73 1.04
N ALA A 666 1.82 -29.33 0.93
CA ALA A 666 2.79 -29.40 2.03
C ALA A 666 2.32 -28.62 3.25
N THR A 667 1.84 -27.39 3.05
CA THR A 667 1.39 -26.51 4.14
C THR A 667 0.22 -27.12 4.90
N SER A 668 -0.79 -27.60 4.18
CA SER A 668 -1.99 -28.20 4.79
C SER A 668 -1.67 -29.53 5.47
N ARG A 669 -0.82 -30.36 4.87
CA ARG A 669 -0.46 -31.66 5.43
C ARG A 669 0.38 -31.54 6.70
N VAL A 670 1.38 -30.66 6.70
CA VAL A 670 2.19 -30.38 7.89
C VAL A 670 1.30 -29.86 9.01
N ALA A 671 0.35 -28.96 8.73
CA ALA A 671 -0.60 -28.47 9.73
C ALA A 671 -1.42 -29.60 10.37
N SER A 672 -2.03 -30.45 9.54
CA SER A 672 -2.86 -31.58 9.97
C SER A 672 -2.09 -32.56 10.86
N VAL A 673 -0.91 -32.99 10.40
CA VAL A 673 -0.08 -33.97 11.11
C VAL A 673 0.48 -33.38 12.41
N MET A 674 0.89 -32.11 12.40
CA MET A 674 1.34 -31.42 13.61
C MET A 674 0.22 -31.31 14.65
N GLY A 675 -0.98 -30.94 14.22
CA GLY A 675 -2.16 -30.83 15.09
C GLY A 675 -2.53 -32.17 15.72
N PHE A 676 -2.62 -33.22 14.90
CA PHE A 676 -2.92 -34.57 15.38
C PHE A 676 -1.85 -35.11 16.32
N ALA A 677 -0.57 -34.98 15.96
CA ALA A 677 0.54 -35.43 16.81
C ALA A 677 0.61 -34.67 18.14
N ALA A 678 0.31 -33.37 18.15
CA ALA A 678 0.24 -32.57 19.37
C ALA A 678 -0.93 -32.99 20.27
N ILE A 679 -2.11 -33.30 19.71
CA ILE A 679 -3.25 -33.85 20.48
C ILE A 679 -2.86 -35.18 21.12
N VAL A 680 -2.31 -36.11 20.35
CA VAL A 680 -1.94 -37.44 20.86
C VAL A 680 -0.81 -37.34 21.89
N ALA A 681 0.17 -36.46 21.69
CA ALA A 681 1.19 -36.17 22.70
C ALA A 681 0.59 -35.56 23.97
N GLY A 682 -0.43 -34.70 23.85
CA GLY A 682 -1.19 -34.15 24.96
C GLY A 682 -1.95 -35.22 25.75
N GLN A 683 -2.65 -36.12 25.05
CA GLN A 683 -3.35 -37.26 25.66
C GLN A 683 -2.38 -38.18 26.41
N GLN A 684 -1.24 -38.52 25.79
CA GLN A 684 -0.20 -39.33 26.43
C GLN A 684 0.40 -38.61 27.65
N ALA A 685 0.61 -37.28 27.57
CA ALA A 685 1.09 -36.48 28.69
C ALA A 685 0.08 -36.44 29.85
N GLY A 686 -1.22 -36.29 29.57
CA GLY A 686 -2.27 -36.34 30.58
C GLY A 686 -2.30 -37.67 31.33
N GLN A 687 -2.15 -38.78 30.60
CA GLN A 687 -2.06 -40.12 31.19
C GLN A 687 -0.79 -40.31 32.04
N GLN A 688 0.36 -39.82 31.58
CA GLN A 688 1.64 -39.96 32.30
C GLN A 688 1.73 -39.08 33.54
N LEU A 689 1.12 -37.89 33.50
CA LEU A 689 1.20 -36.88 34.55
C LEU A 689 0.00 -36.92 35.51
N ASP A 690 -1.03 -37.71 35.20
CA ASP A 690 -2.32 -37.77 35.92
C ASP A 690 -2.96 -36.37 36.05
N LYS A 691 -3.08 -35.67 34.91
CA LYS A 691 -3.54 -34.28 34.84
C LYS A 691 -4.54 -34.05 33.74
N GLN A 692 -5.37 -33.02 33.90
CA GLN A 692 -6.29 -32.60 32.87
C GLN A 692 -5.54 -31.89 31.75
N VAL A 693 -5.90 -32.20 30.51
CA VAL A 693 -5.28 -31.64 29.31
C VAL A 693 -6.33 -30.85 28.54
N THR A 694 -5.98 -29.63 28.17
CA THR A 694 -6.79 -28.79 27.28
C THR A 694 -5.96 -28.35 26.08
N LYS A 695 -6.62 -27.98 24.98
CA LYS A 695 -5.99 -27.44 23.79
C LYS A 695 -6.53 -26.06 23.49
N THR A 696 -5.65 -25.15 23.07
CA THR A 696 -6.00 -23.77 22.72
C THR A 696 -5.63 -23.49 21.28
N TRP A 697 -6.54 -22.93 20.50
CA TRP A 697 -6.29 -22.53 19.11
C TRP A 697 -5.46 -21.25 19.06
N ASN A 698 -4.43 -21.25 18.21
CA ASN A 698 -3.59 -20.07 18.00
C ASN A 698 -3.50 -19.74 16.51
N THR A 699 -3.79 -18.51 16.16
CA THR A 699 -3.58 -17.97 14.83
C THR A 699 -2.16 -17.42 14.69
N GLU A 700 -1.31 -18.14 13.97
CA GLU A 700 0.10 -17.73 13.73
C GLU A 700 0.27 -16.99 12.39
N SER A 701 -0.78 -16.96 11.55
CA SER A 701 -0.77 -16.28 10.25
C SER A 701 -1.00 -14.77 10.39
N GLY A 702 -0.35 -13.97 9.55
CA GLY A 702 -0.61 -12.53 9.47
C GLY A 702 -1.99 -12.16 8.87
N ASN A 703 -2.70 -13.11 8.26
CA ASN A 703 -4.07 -12.95 7.78
C ASN A 703 -4.88 -14.24 7.96
N PRO A 704 -5.29 -14.60 9.19
CA PRO A 704 -6.10 -15.78 9.42
C PRO A 704 -7.49 -15.58 8.82
N ARG A 705 -8.13 -16.67 8.40
CA ARG A 705 -9.56 -16.67 8.01
C ARG A 705 -10.39 -16.08 9.16
N SER A 706 -11.50 -15.42 8.84
CA SER A 706 -12.38 -14.83 9.86
C SER A 706 -12.83 -15.85 10.91
N ALA A 707 -13.16 -17.08 10.49
CA ALA A 707 -13.50 -18.18 11.39
C ALA A 707 -12.33 -18.55 12.32
N HIS A 708 -11.10 -18.63 11.79
CA HIS A 708 -9.90 -18.97 12.57
C HIS A 708 -9.49 -17.83 13.51
N ALA A 709 -9.62 -16.58 13.07
CA ALA A 709 -9.38 -15.38 13.86
C ALA A 709 -10.34 -15.29 15.05
N ALA A 710 -11.61 -15.66 14.84
CA ALA A 710 -12.61 -15.67 15.89
C ALA A 710 -12.35 -16.75 16.96
N MET A 711 -11.65 -17.84 16.58
CA MET A 711 -11.23 -18.90 17.49
C MET A 711 -9.86 -18.65 18.12
N ASP A 712 -9.17 -17.56 17.81
CA ASP A 712 -7.86 -17.26 18.40
C ASP A 712 -7.97 -17.15 19.94
N GLY A 713 -7.27 -18.04 20.65
CA GLY A 713 -7.35 -18.16 22.11
C GLY A 713 -8.51 -18.99 22.63
N GLU A 714 -9.34 -19.62 21.76
CA GLU A 714 -10.37 -20.56 22.19
C GLU A 714 -9.72 -21.79 22.84
N THR A 715 -10.14 -22.14 24.05
CA THR A 715 -9.67 -23.32 24.80
C THR A 715 -10.80 -24.34 24.96
N VAL A 716 -10.53 -25.59 24.56
CA VAL A 716 -11.46 -26.73 24.69
C VAL A 716 -10.76 -27.93 25.34
N GLY A 717 -11.53 -28.91 25.81
CA GLY A 717 -10.99 -30.19 26.27
C GLY A 717 -10.16 -30.88 25.18
N ILE A 718 -9.19 -31.72 25.55
CA ILE A 718 -8.29 -32.38 24.57
C ILE A 718 -9.05 -33.20 23.51
N ASP A 719 -10.19 -33.79 23.90
CA ASP A 719 -11.07 -34.60 23.04
C ASP A 719 -12.28 -33.81 22.49
N GLU A 720 -12.44 -32.54 22.84
CA GLU A 720 -13.54 -31.68 22.38
C GLU A 720 -13.19 -30.99 21.04
N LEU A 721 -14.21 -30.69 20.23
CA LEU A 721 -14.02 -29.95 18.97
C LEU A 721 -14.00 -28.43 19.25
N PHE A 722 -13.29 -27.69 18.41
CA PHE A 722 -13.35 -26.22 18.39
C PHE A 722 -14.69 -25.73 17.82
N SER A 723 -14.98 -24.43 17.96
CA SER A 723 -16.24 -23.82 17.53
C SER A 723 -16.57 -24.00 16.04
N ASN A 724 -15.59 -24.24 15.18
CA ASN A 724 -15.80 -24.55 13.76
C ASN A 724 -15.94 -26.05 13.44
N GLY A 725 -16.03 -26.90 14.47
CA GLY A 725 -16.16 -28.35 14.31
C GLY A 725 -14.86 -29.10 14.00
N MET A 726 -13.72 -28.40 13.93
CA MET A 726 -12.40 -29.03 13.72
C MET A 726 -11.81 -29.50 15.05
N ASN A 727 -11.03 -30.58 15.01
CA ASN A 727 -10.29 -31.11 16.15
C ASN A 727 -8.97 -30.34 16.38
N ALA A 728 -8.34 -29.88 15.29
CA ALA A 728 -7.12 -29.09 15.26
C ALA A 728 -6.99 -28.35 13.91
N PRO A 729 -6.11 -27.34 13.80
CA PRO A 729 -5.71 -26.77 12.52
C PRO A 729 -5.29 -27.85 11.53
N GLY A 730 -5.85 -27.80 10.32
CA GLY A 730 -5.57 -28.80 9.29
C GLY A 730 -6.44 -30.06 9.34
N ASP A 731 -7.38 -30.18 10.29
CA ASP A 731 -8.32 -31.29 10.36
C ASP A 731 -9.16 -31.42 9.07
N PRO A 732 -9.05 -32.54 8.32
CA PRO A 732 -9.83 -32.76 7.10
C PRO A 732 -11.35 -32.59 7.26
N ALA A 733 -11.89 -32.74 8.48
CA ALA A 733 -13.31 -32.53 8.76
C ALA A 733 -13.80 -31.10 8.47
N GLY A 734 -12.91 -30.11 8.49
CA GLY A 734 -13.24 -28.71 8.16
C GLY A 734 -13.44 -28.44 6.66
N GLY A 735 -13.07 -29.38 5.78
CA GLY A 735 -13.10 -29.18 4.33
C GLY A 735 -12.00 -28.26 3.80
N ALA A 736 -11.89 -28.15 2.48
CA ALA A 736 -10.81 -27.41 1.81
C ALA A 736 -10.82 -25.91 2.19
N ASP A 737 -12.01 -25.32 2.35
CA ASP A 737 -12.19 -23.91 2.70
C ASP A 737 -11.58 -23.57 4.06
N GLU A 738 -11.57 -24.50 5.02
CA GLU A 738 -10.99 -24.31 6.35
C GLU A 738 -9.53 -24.78 6.43
N VAL A 739 -9.10 -25.72 5.59
CA VAL A 739 -7.80 -26.41 5.73
C VAL A 739 -6.71 -25.90 4.78
N ALA A 740 -7.07 -25.41 3.59
CA ALA A 740 -6.11 -25.03 2.56
C ALA A 740 -5.15 -23.93 3.05
N GLY A 741 -3.83 -24.14 3.01
CA GLY A 741 -2.86 -23.14 3.47
C GLY A 741 -3.01 -22.69 4.94
N CYS A 742 -3.67 -23.49 5.79
CA CYS A 742 -3.91 -23.14 7.18
C CYS A 742 -2.60 -23.08 7.96
N MET A 743 -2.25 -21.89 8.47
CA MET A 743 -1.04 -21.64 9.27
C MET A 743 -1.31 -21.54 10.78
N CYS A 744 -2.51 -21.90 11.23
CA CYS A 744 -2.85 -21.94 12.65
C CYS A 744 -2.11 -23.09 13.36
N GLY A 745 -1.99 -22.99 14.69
CA GLY A 745 -1.37 -23.99 15.56
C GLY A 745 -2.22 -24.21 16.81
N ILE A 746 -1.83 -25.17 17.64
CA ILE A 746 -2.45 -25.40 18.95
C ILE A 746 -1.42 -25.35 20.06
N THR A 747 -1.82 -24.82 21.21
CA THR A 747 -1.08 -24.95 22.46
C THR A 747 -1.78 -25.98 23.32
N ILE A 748 -1.03 -27.00 23.75
CA ILE A 748 -1.49 -27.99 24.72
C ILE A 748 -1.15 -27.49 26.12
N ASN A 749 -2.16 -27.44 26.99
CA ASN A 749 -2.01 -27.06 28.39
C ASN A 749 -2.32 -28.26 29.28
N VAL A 750 -1.53 -28.41 30.34
CA VAL A 750 -1.71 -29.46 31.35
C VAL A 750 -1.93 -28.78 32.70
N THR A 751 -3.09 -29.00 33.30
CA THR A 751 -3.50 -28.42 34.59
C THR A 751 -3.57 -29.47 35.68
#